data_AF-A0A439RF77-F1
#
_entry.id   AF-A0A439RF77-F1
#
_cell.length_a   1.000
_cell.length_b   1.000
_cell.length_c   1.000
_cell.angle_alpha   90.00
_cell.angle_beta   90.00
_cell.angle_gamma   90.00
#
_symmetry.space_group_name_H-M   'P 1'
#
loop_
_entity.id
_entity.type
_entity.pdbx_description
1 polymer ?
#
loop_
_entity_poly.entity_id
_entity_poly.type
_entity_poly.pdbx_seq_one_letter_code
_entity_poly.pdbx_strand_id
1 'polypeptide(L)'
;MHTILAARTDFSVGESILSPEKVVEAAVAAGEKVAAITDTMSITGMIDFTNRAKKAEIKPIIGVRLRLTDNPTWRPDKDAGEKKKDMPPVYYLTAYVLSEAGMKTIFRLLSLANTDDRFYYEAKLGFEDLYKELDTLGHDDLAVMLGETQGVITHPQASDIIEQFTRRIGVENVYAPLIPLDSPYFARINMLSLDLIAGGIQPLLVRPAYYREGEADAAQIMGAISNGNKVSDPWHKTPFHEDFHILDRAGMQKQVLKAAERMKERGAAGAGSAFMQGMKNTDALADRVVYVWSKAPASLPKMAPDEFAVVVAECKKGWKTRFAQPVFGHLPSPAEQAGVYKERLTYELTVLKKLEFSGYFLLVQDVVNYAKSNGILVGPGRGSVGGSLVAYLMGITDCDPIRFGLLFERFINPDRIDLPDVDLDFMSERRHEVVDYLVHKYGASRVAGVSNFGRLAAASTIRDVGRVIGLNERDYRCSKLVPKAHGANVPLPACAEQVPDIKEFAEKYDALWPIMTRLEGTIRNFSQHAAGIVVGGVDLVERAVVERRKDSDVVNWDKRIVEDQGLIKMDILGLQTLDVIKLALDYIRERHGKRVNLMRIPLDDEKVLENFAKAMTTGVFQFESGGMRRLLKELGKDGTITFEDITAATALYRPGPMESGMMDSYFLRKQGNEYVEYDHPLMEPILQPTFGVMVYQEQVMQVARAIAGYSAPDADKLRKIMGKKLPEEMKKERGKFVEGCVKTIACDETWAGLLFDKIEGFAGYGFNKSHSVEYTLISYQSMWLKTNYPVEFFAAALTLLDEDKLPGLIRDAERFGIDVSMPDINISTSRFEIATDVRLVIPFQRIKGLSSKATNAILEARKAGEFTSMADFVSRVEKRVCNIKVQTALDKVGAFCRVEQTQKPAKDPSRIRDLIELLPGLITANVPVNRDMNKGKMAKEQIAEIVQTYRDKHGPGTGDADGMPIKPSFGKDGKFMIITDAPTGAEEGAGMLSFGQSVTCVIDAMSAHGLARLDCYWTSLIKRPKADKQVSNEEIATYREYLAQEIKVLEPPIIVLMGAQTIRHFIPDFKGKASEAAGKVVYSKELDANLVIGFNPGEIYFSPEKQVLMEEVFQSVMDLLP
;
A
#
# COMPACT_ATOMS: atom_id res chain seq x y z
N MET A 1 34.40 -6.91 30.01
CA MET A 1 33.04 -7.43 30.13
C MET A 1 32.14 -6.61 29.25
N HIS A 2 31.50 -7.30 28.31
CA HIS A 2 30.42 -6.77 27.49
C HIS A 2 29.07 -6.94 28.18
N THR A 3 28.24 -5.90 28.21
CA THR A 3 26.93 -5.93 28.90
C THR A 3 25.76 -6.28 27.98
N ILE A 4 25.89 -6.07 26.68
CA ILE A 4 24.81 -6.22 25.69
C ILE A 4 25.01 -7.52 24.92
N LEU A 5 24.72 -8.66 25.54
CA LEU A 5 24.81 -9.98 24.91
C LEU A 5 23.46 -10.70 24.72
N ALA A 6 22.36 -10.09 25.17
CA ALA A 6 21.02 -10.67 25.09
C ALA A 6 19.95 -9.61 24.77
N ALA A 7 20.27 -8.64 23.90
CA ALA A 7 19.26 -7.68 23.44
C ALA A 7 18.29 -8.38 22.47
N ARG A 8 17.00 -8.13 22.62
CA ARG A 8 15.97 -8.49 21.62
C ARG A 8 15.60 -7.24 20.88
N THR A 9 15.46 -7.34 19.57
CA THR A 9 14.98 -6.26 18.76
C THR A 9 13.46 -6.34 18.57
N ASP A 10 12.87 -5.33 17.94
CA ASP A 10 11.47 -5.29 17.55
C ASP A 10 11.09 -6.38 16.52
N PHE A 11 12.07 -7.11 15.97
CA PHE A 11 11.83 -8.35 15.23
C PHE A 11 11.40 -9.54 16.11
N SER A 12 11.57 -9.44 17.44
CA SER A 12 10.85 -10.25 18.43
C SER A 12 9.47 -9.64 18.69
N VAL A 13 8.59 -9.77 17.70
CA VAL A 13 7.31 -9.02 17.60
C VAL A 13 6.49 -9.15 18.89
N GLY A 14 6.19 -8.01 19.51
CA GLY A 14 5.39 -7.92 20.73
C GLY A 14 6.14 -8.23 22.04
N GLU A 15 7.40 -8.68 21.97
CA GLU A 15 8.25 -8.89 23.14
C GLU A 15 9.20 -7.71 23.39
N SER A 16 9.70 -7.07 22.33
CA SER A 16 10.64 -5.95 22.40
C SER A 16 10.21 -4.79 21.51
N ILE A 17 10.63 -3.58 21.88
CA ILE A 17 10.46 -2.33 21.12
C ILE A 17 11.81 -1.66 20.78
N LEU A 18 12.92 -2.36 21.01
CA LEU A 18 14.25 -1.92 20.60
C LEU A 18 14.43 -2.16 19.09
N SER A 19 14.58 -1.11 18.28
CA SER A 19 15.06 -1.33 16.91
C SER A 19 16.55 -1.72 16.92
N PRO A 20 17.07 -2.36 15.85
CA PRO A 20 18.52 -2.58 15.69
C PRO A 20 19.35 -1.31 15.89
N GLU A 21 18.83 -0.17 15.43
CA GLU A 21 19.41 1.16 15.66
C GLU A 21 19.48 1.53 17.14
N LYS A 22 18.37 1.35 17.88
CA LYS A 22 18.34 1.65 19.32
C LYS A 22 19.34 0.82 20.12
N VAL A 23 19.58 -0.43 19.72
CA VAL A 23 20.60 -1.30 20.34
C VAL A 23 22.02 -0.76 20.10
N VAL A 24 22.34 -0.38 18.87
CA VAL A 24 23.66 0.18 18.53
C VAL A 24 23.89 1.52 19.24
N GLU A 25 22.90 2.41 19.27
CA GLU A 25 22.99 3.68 20.01
C GLU A 25 23.26 3.46 21.50
N ALA A 26 22.59 2.49 22.12
CA ALA A 26 22.81 2.16 23.53
C ALA A 26 24.20 1.57 23.77
N ALA A 27 24.71 0.75 22.85
CA ALA A 27 26.07 0.22 22.92
C ALA A 27 27.12 1.33 22.83
N VAL A 28 26.95 2.30 21.92
CA VAL A 28 27.83 3.48 21.82
C VAL A 28 27.77 4.29 23.12
N ALA A 29 26.57 4.58 23.61
CA ALA A 29 26.39 5.36 24.84
C ALA A 29 27.02 4.68 26.07
N ALA A 30 26.99 3.34 26.12
CA ALA A 30 27.60 2.54 27.19
C ALA A 30 29.13 2.35 27.02
N GLY A 31 29.74 2.87 25.96
CA GLY A 31 31.16 2.67 25.65
C GLY A 31 31.51 1.22 25.31
N GLU A 32 30.54 0.45 24.80
CA GLU A 32 30.74 -0.93 24.40
C GLU A 32 31.47 -1.04 23.06
N LYS A 33 32.22 -2.13 22.90
CA LYS A 33 32.89 -2.50 21.64
C LYS A 33 32.24 -3.69 20.95
N VAL A 34 31.31 -4.34 21.65
CA VAL A 34 30.60 -5.52 21.19
C VAL A 34 29.13 -5.37 21.60
N ALA A 35 28.23 -5.77 20.72
CA ALA A 35 26.81 -5.92 21.05
C ALA A 35 26.25 -7.16 20.35
N ALA A 36 25.36 -7.88 21.03
CA ALA A 36 24.64 -9.02 20.48
C ALA A 36 23.14 -8.80 20.45
N ILE A 37 22.52 -9.21 19.34
CA ILE A 37 21.07 -9.42 19.26
C ILE A 37 20.75 -10.91 19.36
N THR A 38 19.66 -11.24 20.03
CA THR A 38 19.23 -12.62 20.32
C THR A 38 17.72 -12.76 20.13
N ASP A 39 17.24 -12.35 18.95
CA ASP A 39 15.82 -12.36 18.63
C ASP A 39 15.19 -13.74 18.79
N THR A 40 13.95 -13.80 19.26
CA THR A 40 13.27 -15.09 19.50
C THR A 40 12.64 -15.62 18.24
N MET A 41 13.07 -16.82 17.85
CA MET A 41 12.65 -17.50 16.62
C MET A 41 12.80 -16.64 15.35
N SER A 42 13.77 -15.71 15.33
CA SER A 42 13.98 -14.79 14.23
C SER A 42 15.44 -14.33 14.16
N ILE A 43 15.94 -14.12 12.94
CA ILE A 43 17.23 -13.47 12.67
C ILE A 43 17.07 -12.29 11.69
N THR A 44 15.82 -11.86 11.48
CA THR A 44 15.46 -10.89 10.44
C THR A 44 16.11 -9.52 10.64
N GLY A 45 16.38 -9.12 11.89
CA GLY A 45 17.07 -7.87 12.22
C GLY A 45 18.60 -7.90 12.00
N MET A 46 19.20 -9.05 11.71
CA MET A 46 20.66 -9.22 11.80
C MET A 46 21.47 -8.34 10.84
N ILE A 47 20.96 -8.09 9.63
CA ILE A 47 21.70 -7.36 8.59
C ILE A 47 21.64 -5.86 8.85
N ASP A 48 20.47 -5.34 9.22
CA ASP A 48 20.33 -3.93 9.65
C ASP A 48 21.18 -3.65 10.89
N PHE A 49 21.14 -4.55 11.88
CA PHE A 49 22.00 -4.48 13.05
C PHE A 49 23.49 -4.50 12.68
N THR A 50 23.93 -5.46 11.88
CA THR A 50 25.34 -5.62 11.49
C THR A 50 25.88 -4.40 10.76
N ASN A 51 25.13 -3.86 9.79
CA ASN A 51 25.55 -2.70 9.03
C ASN A 51 25.69 -1.44 9.90
N ARG A 52 24.74 -1.23 10.82
CA ARG A 52 24.78 -0.11 11.77
C ARG A 52 25.91 -0.26 12.79
N ALA A 53 26.09 -1.46 13.34
CA ALA A 53 27.16 -1.76 14.27
C ALA A 53 28.55 -1.53 13.65
N LYS A 54 28.77 -2.03 12.42
CA LYS A 54 30.02 -1.79 11.67
C LYS A 54 30.29 -0.30 11.47
N LYS A 55 29.27 0.50 11.11
CA LYS A 55 29.40 1.96 10.95
C LYS A 55 29.75 2.66 12.28
N ALA A 56 29.31 2.11 13.41
CA ALA A 56 29.59 2.62 14.75
C ALA A 56 30.82 1.99 15.41
N GLU A 57 31.64 1.23 14.66
CA GLU A 57 32.83 0.53 15.17
C GLU A 57 32.54 -0.44 16.33
N ILE A 58 31.34 -1.04 16.33
CA ILE A 58 30.92 -2.09 17.27
C ILE A 58 30.96 -3.44 16.55
N LYS A 59 31.58 -4.44 17.17
CA LYS A 59 31.55 -5.83 16.69
C LYS A 59 30.13 -6.41 16.91
N PRO A 60 29.40 -6.77 15.84
CA PRO A 60 28.08 -7.37 15.97
C PRO A 60 28.20 -8.87 16.27
N ILE A 61 27.42 -9.36 17.22
CA ILE A 61 27.21 -10.80 17.48
C ILE A 61 25.76 -11.14 17.16
N ILE A 62 25.56 -12.21 16.39
CA ILE A 62 24.23 -12.68 16.05
C ILE A 62 23.94 -13.93 16.86
N GLY A 63 22.84 -13.91 17.59
CA GLY A 63 22.26 -15.08 18.23
C GLY A 63 20.77 -15.16 18.01
N VAL A 64 20.19 -16.25 18.46
CA VAL A 64 18.76 -16.53 18.36
C VAL A 64 18.29 -17.24 19.61
N ARG A 65 17.14 -16.82 20.14
CA ARG A 65 16.48 -17.52 21.24
C ARG A 65 15.51 -18.56 20.68
N LEU A 66 15.92 -19.82 20.69
CA LEU A 66 15.18 -20.95 20.13
C LEU A 66 14.13 -21.45 21.12
N ARG A 67 12.96 -21.82 20.60
CA ARG A 67 11.82 -22.40 21.32
C ARG A 67 11.78 -23.91 21.06
N LEU A 68 11.88 -24.69 22.13
CA LEU A 68 11.95 -26.15 22.13
C LEU A 68 10.77 -26.75 22.90
N THR A 69 10.35 -27.95 22.52
CA THR A 69 9.31 -28.71 23.22
C THR A 69 9.49 -30.21 22.97
N ASP A 70 8.97 -31.05 23.85
CA ASP A 70 9.04 -32.51 23.71
C ASP A 70 8.19 -33.03 22.54
N ASN A 71 7.11 -32.33 22.21
CA ASN A 71 6.23 -32.70 21.10
C ASN A 71 5.99 -31.50 20.18
N PRO A 72 6.90 -31.25 19.21
CA PRO A 72 6.82 -30.08 18.32
C PRO A 72 5.68 -30.18 17.29
N THR A 73 5.15 -31.38 17.08
CA THR A 73 4.02 -31.65 16.20
C THR A 73 2.66 -31.57 16.88
N TRP A 74 2.60 -31.32 18.20
CA TRP A 74 1.35 -31.33 18.95
C TRP A 74 0.29 -30.40 18.34
N ARG A 75 -0.95 -30.89 18.28
CA ARG A 75 -2.17 -30.20 17.89
C ARG A 75 -3.28 -30.64 18.85
N PRO A 76 -4.23 -29.76 19.21
CA PRO A 76 -5.31 -30.13 20.11
C PRO A 76 -6.21 -31.18 19.46
N ASP A 77 -6.35 -32.34 20.11
CA ASP A 77 -7.37 -33.32 19.75
C ASP A 77 -8.75 -32.84 20.23
N LYS A 78 -9.62 -32.54 19.27
CA LYS A 78 -10.98 -32.05 19.55
C LYS A 78 -11.88 -33.13 20.15
N ASP A 79 -11.66 -34.40 19.80
CA ASP A 79 -12.46 -35.51 20.28
C ASP A 79 -12.07 -35.88 21.72
N ALA A 80 -10.79 -35.70 22.06
CA ALA A 80 -10.30 -35.79 23.44
C ALA A 80 -10.57 -34.52 24.27
N GLY A 81 -11.11 -33.45 23.67
CA GLY A 81 -11.44 -32.19 24.34
C GLY A 81 -10.23 -31.32 24.71
N GLU A 82 -9.07 -31.57 24.10
CA GLU A 82 -7.84 -30.82 24.36
C GLU A 82 -7.97 -29.36 23.89
N LYS A 83 -7.34 -28.46 24.65
CA LYS A 83 -7.32 -27.02 24.39
C LYS A 83 -5.89 -26.53 24.40
N LYS A 84 -5.68 -25.26 24.01
CA LYS A 84 -4.35 -24.61 24.02
C LYS A 84 -3.61 -24.72 25.36
N LYS A 85 -4.32 -24.77 26.49
CA LYS A 85 -3.72 -24.92 27.83
C LYS A 85 -3.06 -26.29 28.06
N ASP A 86 -3.45 -27.30 27.28
CA ASP A 86 -2.95 -28.67 27.35
C ASP A 86 -1.75 -28.88 26.40
N MET A 87 -1.33 -27.81 25.70
CA MET A 87 -0.12 -27.81 24.88
C MET A 87 1.10 -28.15 25.75
N PRO A 88 1.99 -29.04 25.27
CA PRO A 88 3.23 -29.35 25.95
C PRO A 88 4.03 -28.09 26.32
N PRO A 89 4.71 -28.09 27.48
CA PRO A 89 5.55 -26.97 27.88
C PRO A 89 6.58 -26.63 26.80
N VAL A 90 6.90 -25.34 26.73
CA VAL A 90 7.96 -24.81 25.88
C VAL A 90 9.13 -24.37 26.73
N TYR A 91 10.32 -24.67 26.23
CA TYR A 91 11.59 -24.35 26.83
C TYR A 91 12.40 -23.51 25.85
N TYR A 92 13.31 -22.70 26.36
CA TYR A 92 14.14 -21.85 25.52
C TYR A 92 15.62 -22.06 25.79
N LEU A 93 16.41 -21.88 24.73
CA LEU A 93 17.85 -21.69 24.81
C LEU A 93 18.26 -20.56 23.88
N THR A 94 19.40 -19.95 24.16
CA THR A 94 19.98 -18.93 23.27
C THR A 94 21.17 -19.53 22.56
N ALA A 95 21.13 -19.58 21.23
CA ALA A 95 22.24 -20.02 20.40
C ALA A 95 22.98 -18.78 19.85
N TYR A 96 24.28 -18.71 20.08
CA TYR A 96 25.18 -17.69 19.54
C TYR A 96 25.92 -18.27 18.33
N VAL A 97 25.91 -17.53 17.23
CA VAL A 97 26.55 -17.96 15.99
C VAL A 97 28.03 -17.61 16.01
N LEU A 98 28.87 -18.64 15.94
CA LEU A 98 30.33 -18.48 15.96
C LEU A 98 30.92 -18.48 14.54
N SER A 99 30.31 -19.21 13.59
CA SER A 99 30.80 -19.38 12.21
C SER A 99 29.69 -19.27 11.16
N GLU A 100 30.05 -19.31 9.87
CA GLU A 100 29.08 -19.37 8.76
C GLU A 100 28.25 -20.67 8.76
N ALA A 101 28.84 -21.80 9.13
CA ALA A 101 28.13 -23.08 9.25
C ALA A 101 27.08 -23.03 10.37
N GLY A 102 27.40 -22.37 11.49
CA GLY A 102 26.44 -22.06 12.55
C GLY A 102 25.26 -21.23 12.04
N MET A 103 25.51 -20.19 11.22
CA MET A 103 24.42 -19.35 10.67
C MET A 103 23.48 -20.14 9.75
N LYS A 104 24.04 -20.97 8.86
CA LYS A 104 23.24 -21.82 7.97
C LYS A 104 22.38 -22.82 8.73
N THR A 105 22.90 -23.34 9.83
CA THR A 105 22.13 -24.19 10.75
C THR A 105 20.96 -23.44 11.36
N ILE A 106 21.16 -22.18 11.78
CA ILE A 106 20.06 -21.34 12.27
C ILE A 106 19.01 -21.11 11.17
N PHE A 107 19.42 -20.89 9.91
CA PHE A 107 18.47 -20.77 8.80
C PHE A 107 17.60 -22.03 8.65
N ARG A 108 18.20 -23.22 8.66
CA ARG A 108 17.48 -24.49 8.55
C ARG A 108 16.55 -24.74 9.73
N LEU A 109 17.02 -24.55 10.97
CA LEU A 109 16.23 -24.73 12.18
C LEU A 109 15.03 -23.78 12.22
N LEU A 110 15.23 -22.49 11.93
CA LEU A 110 14.12 -21.54 11.91
C LEU A 110 13.16 -21.81 10.76
N SER A 111 13.64 -22.29 9.61
CA SER A 111 12.77 -22.69 8.50
C SER A 111 11.91 -23.90 8.89
N LEU A 112 12.52 -24.92 9.50
CA LEU A 112 11.82 -26.10 10.02
C LEU A 112 10.75 -25.68 11.03
N ALA A 113 11.05 -24.78 11.96
CA ALA A 113 10.09 -24.31 12.96
C ALA A 113 8.83 -23.64 12.37
N ASN A 114 8.91 -23.17 11.12
CA ASN A 114 7.83 -22.49 10.39
C ASN A 114 7.11 -23.38 9.35
N THR A 115 7.41 -24.68 9.31
CA THR A 115 6.68 -25.67 8.49
C THR A 115 5.29 -25.96 9.05
N ASP A 116 4.37 -26.47 8.22
CA ASP A 116 2.96 -26.70 8.58
C ASP A 116 2.77 -27.66 9.76
N ASP A 117 3.65 -28.65 9.93
CA ASP A 117 3.61 -29.63 11.00
C ASP A 117 4.20 -29.09 12.31
N ARG A 118 5.12 -28.13 12.24
CA ARG A 118 5.73 -27.49 13.41
C ARG A 118 4.94 -26.25 13.87
N PHE A 119 4.51 -25.39 12.96
CA PHE A 119 3.83 -24.13 13.26
C PHE A 119 2.32 -24.33 13.47
N TYR A 120 1.81 -23.98 14.67
CA TYR A 120 0.36 -23.96 14.94
C TYR A 120 -0.07 -22.66 15.60
N TYR A 121 0.17 -22.53 16.91
CA TYR A 121 0.02 -21.26 17.62
C TYR A 121 1.30 -20.43 17.55
N GLU A 122 2.45 -21.09 17.48
CA GLU A 122 3.77 -20.50 17.50
C GLU A 122 4.79 -21.44 16.83
N ALA A 123 5.87 -20.86 16.30
CA ALA A 123 7.00 -21.61 15.74
C ALA A 123 7.74 -22.34 16.86
N LYS A 124 7.94 -23.65 16.72
CA LYS A 124 8.56 -24.49 17.75
C LYS A 124 9.35 -25.65 17.14
N LEU A 125 10.37 -26.10 17.87
CA LEU A 125 11.28 -27.18 17.48
C LEU A 125 11.25 -28.30 18.52
N GLY A 126 11.53 -29.53 18.09
CA GLY A 126 11.86 -30.62 18.99
C GLY A 126 13.32 -30.56 19.44
N PHE A 127 13.63 -31.15 20.59
CA PHE A 127 15.03 -31.34 20.99
C PHE A 127 15.80 -32.18 19.95
N GLU A 128 15.18 -33.23 19.42
CA GLU A 128 15.74 -34.06 18.34
C GLU A 128 15.97 -33.30 17.03
N ASP A 129 15.14 -32.29 16.72
CA ASP A 129 15.34 -31.45 15.53
C ASP A 129 16.67 -30.68 15.66
N LEU A 130 16.95 -30.16 16.86
CA LEU A 130 18.19 -29.45 17.15
C LEU A 130 19.40 -30.40 17.21
N TYR A 131 19.27 -31.56 17.85
CA TYR A 131 20.38 -32.52 17.96
C TYR A 131 20.90 -32.99 16.60
N LYS A 132 19.99 -33.26 15.65
CA LYS A 132 20.36 -33.67 14.29
C LYS A 132 21.20 -32.61 13.56
N GLU A 133 20.84 -31.34 13.71
CA GLU A 133 21.62 -30.26 13.11
C GLU A 133 22.96 -30.08 13.83
N LEU A 134 22.99 -30.18 15.16
CA LEU A 134 24.23 -30.13 15.93
C LEU A 134 25.19 -31.27 15.60
N ASP A 135 24.70 -32.47 15.27
CA ASP A 135 25.52 -33.61 14.81
C ASP A 135 26.26 -33.33 13.48
N THR A 136 25.84 -32.30 12.73
CA THR A 136 26.49 -31.89 11.46
C THR A 136 27.52 -30.78 11.63
N LEU A 137 27.63 -30.19 12.83
CA LEU A 137 28.47 -29.03 13.10
C LEU A 137 29.82 -29.41 13.70
N GLY A 138 30.81 -28.56 13.47
CA GLY A 138 32.02 -28.53 14.27
C GLY A 138 31.78 -27.89 15.64
N HIS A 139 32.63 -28.22 16.61
CA HIS A 139 32.56 -27.69 17.97
C HIS A 139 32.53 -26.15 18.03
N ASP A 140 33.22 -25.46 17.12
CA ASP A 140 33.32 -23.98 17.12
C ASP A 140 32.31 -23.27 16.21
N ASP A 141 31.20 -23.93 15.84
CA ASP A 141 30.18 -23.32 14.96
C ASP A 141 29.04 -22.62 15.73
N LEU A 142 28.67 -23.14 16.90
CA LEU A 142 27.61 -22.62 17.76
C LEU A 142 28.00 -22.71 19.25
N ALA A 143 27.63 -21.70 20.01
CA ALA A 143 27.60 -21.73 21.47
C ALA A 143 26.15 -21.66 21.97
N VAL A 144 25.78 -22.44 22.97
CA VAL A 144 24.42 -22.45 23.53
C VAL A 144 24.43 -22.03 24.99
N MET A 145 23.51 -21.16 25.35
CA MET A 145 23.20 -20.81 26.74
C MET A 145 21.83 -21.38 27.09
N LEU A 146 21.73 -22.06 28.24
CA LEU A 146 20.58 -22.91 28.63
C LEU A 146 19.26 -22.18 28.94
N GLY A 147 19.12 -20.93 28.48
CA GLY A 147 17.90 -20.14 28.47
C GLY A 147 17.70 -19.24 29.69
N GLU A 148 17.15 -18.03 29.46
CA GLU A 148 16.89 -17.05 30.52
C GLU A 148 15.54 -17.32 31.20
N THR A 149 14.46 -16.92 30.53
CA THR A 149 13.10 -17.22 30.95
C THR A 149 12.62 -18.51 30.29
N GLN A 150 11.98 -19.38 31.07
CA GLN A 150 11.60 -20.75 30.69
C GLN A 150 12.77 -21.51 30.06
N GLY A 151 13.97 -21.40 30.66
CA GLY A 151 15.18 -22.01 30.11
C GLY A 151 15.15 -23.53 30.14
N VAL A 152 15.87 -24.19 29.22
CA VAL A 152 16.07 -25.65 29.19
C VAL A 152 16.56 -26.20 30.55
N ILE A 153 17.28 -25.41 31.35
CA ILE A 153 17.68 -25.77 32.71
C ILE A 153 16.50 -26.11 33.64
N THR A 154 15.28 -25.67 33.30
CA THR A 154 14.06 -25.96 34.06
C THR A 154 13.33 -27.22 33.59
N HIS A 155 13.84 -27.88 32.55
CA HIS A 155 13.29 -29.13 32.03
C HIS A 155 13.41 -30.26 33.07
N PRO A 156 12.40 -31.15 33.23
CA PRO A 156 12.50 -32.30 34.14
C PRO A 156 13.69 -33.21 33.86
N GLN A 157 14.10 -33.31 32.59
CA GLN A 157 15.27 -34.06 32.10
C GLN A 157 16.44 -33.14 31.69
N ALA A 158 16.62 -32.00 32.36
CA ALA A 158 17.65 -31.03 32.00
C ALA A 158 19.06 -31.65 31.96
N SER A 159 19.40 -32.54 32.90
CA SER A 159 20.71 -33.21 32.94
C SER A 159 21.00 -33.99 31.65
N ASP A 160 20.06 -34.82 31.20
CA ASP A 160 20.20 -35.62 29.97
C ASP A 160 20.34 -34.70 28.74
N ILE A 161 19.50 -33.66 28.66
CA ILE A 161 19.52 -32.69 27.56
C ILE A 161 20.86 -31.94 27.49
N ILE A 162 21.39 -31.53 28.63
CA ILE A 162 22.68 -30.84 28.73
C ILE A 162 23.81 -31.79 28.31
N GLU A 163 23.78 -33.05 28.74
CA GLU A 163 24.74 -34.06 28.29
C GLU A 163 24.72 -34.21 26.76
N GLN A 164 23.52 -34.29 26.15
CA GLN A 164 23.39 -34.35 24.69
C GLN A 164 23.99 -33.12 23.97
N PHE A 165 23.90 -31.92 24.56
CA PHE A 165 24.57 -30.73 24.01
C PHE A 165 26.08 -30.82 24.17
N THR A 166 26.57 -31.07 25.39
CA THR A 166 28.02 -31.14 25.65
C THR A 166 28.73 -32.20 24.80
N ARG A 167 28.07 -33.34 24.53
CA ARG A 167 28.59 -34.38 23.65
C ARG A 167 28.77 -33.92 22.20
N ARG A 168 27.89 -33.06 21.69
CA ARG A 168 27.85 -32.64 20.29
C ARG A 168 28.71 -31.42 20.01
N ILE A 169 28.63 -30.40 20.86
CA ILE A 169 29.32 -29.13 20.64
C ILE A 169 30.45 -28.87 21.63
N GLY A 170 30.72 -29.77 22.58
CA GLY A 170 31.75 -29.59 23.60
C GLY A 170 31.23 -28.82 24.82
N VAL A 171 31.76 -29.13 25.99
CA VAL A 171 31.33 -28.54 27.27
C VAL A 171 31.66 -27.04 27.35
N GLU A 172 32.72 -26.62 26.67
CA GLU A 172 33.16 -25.23 26.51
C GLU A 172 32.18 -24.34 25.73
N ASN A 173 31.24 -24.96 25.00
CA ASN A 173 30.21 -24.28 24.22
C ASN A 173 28.82 -24.31 24.86
N VAL A 174 28.69 -24.93 26.03
CA VAL A 174 27.45 -25.00 26.79
C VAL A 174 27.58 -24.11 28.02
N TYR A 175 26.71 -23.10 28.10
CA TYR A 175 26.77 -22.08 29.14
C TYR A 175 25.55 -22.12 30.08
N ALA A 176 25.82 -22.14 31.38
CA ALA A 176 24.84 -21.92 32.43
C ALA A 176 24.57 -20.41 32.59
N PRO A 177 23.30 -19.96 32.51
CA PRO A 177 22.98 -18.54 32.54
C PRO A 177 23.07 -18.00 33.98
N LEU A 178 23.85 -16.93 34.17
CA LEU A 178 23.79 -16.10 35.37
C LEU A 178 23.09 -14.78 35.01
N ILE A 179 21.99 -14.47 35.71
CA ILE A 179 21.09 -13.38 35.35
C ILE A 179 20.94 -12.44 36.56
N PRO A 180 21.49 -11.22 36.50
CA PRO A 180 21.57 -10.35 37.66
C PRO A 180 20.27 -9.57 37.96
N LEU A 181 19.12 -10.07 37.50
CA LEU A 181 17.81 -9.46 37.74
C LEU A 181 17.25 -9.83 39.11
N ASP A 182 16.61 -8.87 39.77
CA ASP A 182 16.05 -9.06 41.11
C ASP A 182 14.63 -9.62 41.04
N SER A 183 14.52 -10.95 40.97
CA SER A 183 13.23 -11.62 41.12
C SER A 183 13.37 -13.01 41.73
N PRO A 184 12.31 -13.54 42.37
CA PRO A 184 12.29 -14.93 42.84
C PRO A 184 12.55 -15.94 41.71
N TYR A 185 12.04 -15.66 40.50
CA TYR A 185 12.25 -16.50 39.33
C TYR A 185 13.74 -16.56 38.94
N PHE A 186 14.39 -15.42 38.74
CA PHE A 186 15.81 -15.39 38.36
C PHE A 186 16.74 -15.84 39.50
N ALA A 187 16.36 -15.64 40.76
CA ALA A 187 17.05 -16.25 41.89
C ALA A 187 17.03 -17.78 41.81
N ARG A 188 15.90 -18.39 41.46
CA ARG A 188 15.80 -19.85 41.25
C ARG A 188 16.65 -20.30 40.07
N ILE A 189 16.61 -19.58 38.95
CA ILE A 189 17.45 -19.90 37.77
C ILE A 189 18.93 -19.83 38.12
N ASN A 190 19.38 -18.77 38.80
CA ASN A 190 20.77 -18.64 39.22
C ASN A 190 21.21 -19.78 40.15
N MET A 191 20.35 -20.23 41.08
CA MET A 191 20.67 -21.40 41.92
C MET A 191 20.88 -22.67 41.10
N LEU A 192 19.97 -22.97 40.16
CA LEU A 192 20.12 -24.12 39.26
C LEU A 192 21.40 -24.00 38.42
N SER A 193 21.71 -22.80 37.93
CA SER A 193 22.94 -22.55 37.16
C SER A 193 24.19 -22.78 38.01
N LEU A 194 24.19 -22.38 39.28
CA LEU A 194 25.32 -22.59 40.19
C LEU A 194 25.58 -24.08 40.45
N ASP A 195 24.53 -24.90 40.54
CA ASP A 195 24.67 -26.36 40.65
C ASP A 195 25.31 -26.95 39.38
N LEU A 196 24.90 -26.52 38.19
CA LEU A 196 25.53 -26.92 36.93
C LEU A 196 26.99 -26.47 36.82
N ILE A 197 27.30 -25.27 37.30
CA ILE A 197 28.66 -24.71 37.29
C ILE A 197 29.58 -25.54 38.20
N ALA A 198 29.08 -25.97 39.37
CA ALA A 198 29.80 -26.90 40.23
C ALA A 198 30.04 -28.26 39.55
N GLY A 199 29.14 -28.67 38.64
CA GLY A 199 29.26 -29.86 37.79
C GLY A 199 30.16 -29.70 36.55
N GLY A 200 30.78 -28.53 36.33
CA GLY A 200 31.75 -28.29 35.25
C GLY A 200 31.22 -27.53 34.03
N ILE A 201 29.95 -27.11 34.03
CA ILE A 201 29.40 -26.25 32.97
C ILE A 201 29.93 -24.81 33.13
N GLN A 202 30.25 -24.14 32.02
CA GLN A 202 30.77 -22.78 32.07
C GLN A 202 29.68 -21.76 32.40
N PRO A 203 29.89 -20.78 33.29
CA PRO A 203 28.94 -19.68 33.50
C PRO A 203 28.97 -18.69 32.34
N LEU A 204 27.82 -18.11 31.99
CA LEU A 204 27.75 -16.92 31.15
C LEU A 204 26.84 -15.90 31.80
N LEU A 205 27.36 -14.68 31.98
CA LEU A 205 26.58 -13.58 32.51
C LEU A 205 25.79 -12.92 31.38
N VAL A 206 24.46 -12.99 31.45
CA VAL A 206 23.58 -12.32 30.49
C VAL A 206 22.48 -11.56 31.21
N ARG A 207 22.03 -10.47 30.61
CA ARG A 207 20.84 -9.76 31.05
C ARG A 207 19.98 -9.44 29.82
N PRO A 208 18.75 -9.98 29.74
CA PRO A 208 17.88 -9.69 28.61
C PRO A 208 17.51 -8.21 28.58
N ALA A 209 17.45 -7.65 27.37
CA ALA A 209 17.01 -6.27 27.15
C ALA A 209 15.94 -6.18 26.06
N TYR A 210 14.83 -5.51 26.37
CA TYR A 210 13.63 -5.43 25.50
C TYR A 210 13.25 -3.98 25.13
N TYR A 211 13.77 -2.99 25.85
CA TYR A 211 13.41 -1.58 25.69
C TYR A 211 14.47 -0.64 26.29
N ARG A 212 14.30 0.69 26.15
CA ARG A 212 15.15 1.68 26.85
C ARG A 212 14.60 1.98 28.23
N GLU A 213 15.43 2.64 29.06
CA GLU A 213 15.00 3.07 30.39
C GLU A 213 13.71 3.91 30.30
N GLY A 214 12.73 3.59 31.15
CA GLY A 214 11.44 4.26 31.19
C GLY A 214 10.41 3.83 30.13
N GLU A 215 10.69 2.85 29.26
CA GLU A 215 9.76 2.42 28.19
C GLU A 215 9.05 1.07 28.46
N ALA A 216 9.02 0.61 29.71
CA ALA A 216 8.39 -0.67 30.07
C ALA A 216 6.87 -0.69 29.78
N ASP A 217 6.20 0.44 30.04
CA ASP A 217 4.79 0.70 29.73
C ASP A 217 4.48 0.54 28.24
N ALA A 218 5.32 1.13 27.38
CA ALA A 218 5.22 1.03 25.95
C ALA A 218 5.38 -0.43 25.49
N ALA A 219 6.36 -1.15 26.01
CA ALA A 219 6.57 -2.56 25.69
C ALA A 219 5.35 -3.43 26.07
N GLN A 220 4.73 -3.20 27.23
CA GLN A 220 3.51 -3.91 27.65
C GLN A 220 2.33 -3.62 26.70
N ILE A 221 2.12 -2.36 26.32
CA ILE A 221 1.08 -1.99 25.34
C ILE A 221 1.36 -2.64 23.98
N MET A 222 2.62 -2.70 23.54
CA MET A 222 2.99 -3.38 22.31
C MET A 222 2.69 -4.88 22.35
N GLY A 223 2.91 -5.51 23.51
CA GLY A 223 2.50 -6.88 23.78
C GLY A 223 0.98 -7.06 23.66
N ALA A 224 0.18 -6.11 24.15
CA ALA A 224 -1.28 -6.15 23.99
C ALA A 224 -1.72 -6.02 22.52
N ILE A 225 -1.10 -5.09 21.78
CA ILE A 225 -1.36 -4.88 20.34
C ILE A 225 -1.07 -6.15 19.55
N SER A 226 0.04 -6.82 19.85
CA SER A 226 0.49 -8.03 19.14
C SER A 226 -0.38 -9.25 19.45
N ASN A 227 -0.83 -9.39 20.70
CA ASN A 227 -1.72 -10.48 21.13
C ASN A 227 -3.20 -10.23 20.78
N GLY A 228 -3.57 -9.00 20.41
CA GLY A 228 -4.95 -8.64 20.08
C GLY A 228 -5.89 -8.61 21.29
N ASN A 229 -5.36 -8.44 22.51
CA ASN A 229 -6.13 -8.33 23.75
C ASN A 229 -6.07 -6.90 24.31
N LYS A 230 -6.95 -6.57 25.25
CA LYS A 230 -6.89 -5.29 25.98
C LYS A 230 -5.89 -5.40 27.12
N VAL A 231 -5.30 -4.28 27.50
CA VAL A 231 -4.41 -4.21 28.68
C VAL A 231 -5.20 -4.48 29.97
N SER A 232 -6.50 -4.16 29.98
CA SER A 232 -7.41 -4.43 31.10
C SER A 232 -7.95 -5.87 31.17
N ASP A 233 -7.63 -6.73 30.20
CA ASP A 233 -8.10 -8.12 30.22
C ASP A 233 -7.39 -8.89 31.35
N PRO A 234 -8.11 -9.69 32.18
CA PRO A 234 -7.51 -10.42 33.30
C PRO A 234 -6.40 -11.43 32.91
N TRP A 235 -6.36 -11.85 31.65
CA TRP A 235 -5.37 -12.77 31.10
C TRP A 235 -4.23 -12.06 30.34
N HIS A 236 -4.19 -10.71 30.35
CA HIS A 236 -3.03 -9.98 29.85
C HIS A 236 -1.81 -10.30 30.72
N LYS A 237 -0.70 -10.70 30.09
CA LYS A 237 0.51 -11.11 30.80
C LYS A 237 1.35 -9.87 31.13
N THR A 238 1.25 -9.40 32.37
CA THR A 238 2.14 -8.36 32.88
C THR A 238 3.40 -9.01 33.49
N PRO A 239 4.61 -8.61 33.08
CA PRO A 239 5.84 -9.06 33.72
C PRO A 239 5.84 -8.70 35.21
N PHE A 240 6.32 -9.60 36.07
CA PHE A 240 6.48 -9.30 37.50
C PHE A 240 7.50 -8.18 37.78
N HIS A 241 8.41 -7.94 36.84
CA HIS A 241 9.49 -6.97 36.94
C HIS A 241 9.60 -6.18 35.63
N GLU A 242 9.83 -4.87 35.72
CA GLU A 242 9.87 -3.95 34.58
C GLU A 242 11.29 -3.44 34.26
N ASP A 243 12.32 -3.95 34.93
CA ASP A 243 13.70 -3.57 34.65
C ASP A 243 14.38 -4.57 33.68
N PHE A 244 13.94 -4.49 32.41
CA PHE A 244 14.54 -5.14 31.24
C PHE A 244 15.09 -4.12 30.22
N HIS A 245 15.51 -2.95 30.69
CA HIS A 245 16.10 -1.92 29.84
C HIS A 245 17.61 -2.11 29.69
N ILE A 246 18.24 -1.61 28.63
CA ILE A 246 19.71 -1.73 28.47
C ILE A 246 20.46 -1.01 29.61
N LEU A 247 21.44 -1.68 30.23
CA LEU A 247 22.31 -1.10 31.25
C LEU A 247 23.70 -0.78 30.71
N ASP A 248 24.29 0.28 31.24
CA ASP A 248 25.72 0.55 31.10
C ASP A 248 26.55 -0.39 31.99
N ARG A 249 27.88 -0.27 31.90
CA ARG A 249 28.82 -1.11 32.66
C ARG A 249 28.68 -0.94 34.17
N ALA A 250 28.51 0.29 34.64
CA ALA A 250 28.41 0.58 36.07
C ALA A 250 27.12 0.02 36.67
N GLY A 251 25.98 0.21 35.99
CA GLY A 251 24.69 -0.35 36.35
C GLY A 251 24.71 -1.86 36.37
N MET A 252 25.28 -2.49 35.34
CA MET A 252 25.41 -3.95 35.27
C MET A 252 26.29 -4.50 36.40
N GLN A 253 27.45 -3.89 36.69
CA GLN A 253 28.30 -4.29 37.82
C GLN A 253 27.56 -4.21 39.16
N LYS A 254 26.80 -3.12 39.39
CA LYS A 254 25.99 -2.96 40.60
C LYS A 254 24.94 -4.07 40.74
N GLN A 255 24.26 -4.44 39.64
CA GLN A 255 23.28 -5.53 39.67
C GLN A 255 23.96 -6.89 39.91
N VAL A 256 25.12 -7.14 39.32
CA VAL A 256 25.90 -8.37 39.53
C VAL A 256 26.31 -8.54 40.98
N LEU A 257 26.85 -7.49 41.62
CA LEU A 257 27.25 -7.54 43.03
C LEU A 257 26.06 -7.88 43.93
N LYS A 258 24.92 -7.21 43.72
CA LYS A 258 23.68 -7.50 44.45
C LYS A 258 23.19 -8.91 44.20
N ALA A 259 23.25 -9.40 42.96
CA ALA A 259 22.83 -10.76 42.63
C ALA A 259 23.72 -11.80 43.32
N ALA A 260 25.03 -11.62 43.32
CA ALA A 260 25.98 -12.50 43.99
C ALA A 260 25.75 -12.51 45.52
N GLU A 261 25.51 -11.36 46.13
CA GLU A 261 25.18 -11.24 47.56
C GLU A 261 23.88 -11.98 47.90
N ARG A 262 22.80 -11.75 47.14
CA ARG A 262 21.52 -12.46 47.30
C ARG A 262 21.67 -13.98 47.17
N MET A 263 22.54 -14.47 46.28
CA MET A 263 22.78 -15.91 46.13
C MET A 263 23.58 -16.46 47.32
N LYS A 264 24.55 -15.70 47.84
CA LYS A 264 25.30 -16.06 49.04
C LYS A 264 24.40 -16.17 50.27
N GLU A 265 23.48 -15.21 50.46
CA GLU A 265 22.47 -15.25 51.52
C GLU A 265 21.56 -16.48 51.44
N ARG A 266 21.36 -17.03 50.23
CA ARG A 266 20.59 -18.25 49.96
C ARG A 266 21.41 -19.54 50.08
N GLY A 267 22.66 -19.46 50.57
CA GLY A 267 23.51 -20.63 50.83
C GLY A 267 24.50 -20.98 49.71
N ALA A 268 24.55 -20.23 48.61
CA ALA A 268 25.49 -20.49 47.51
C ALA A 268 26.85 -19.79 47.73
N ALA A 269 27.74 -20.40 48.52
CA ALA A 269 29.04 -19.81 48.89
C ALA A 269 29.94 -19.47 47.67
N GLY A 270 29.81 -20.21 46.56
CA GLY A 270 30.56 -20.01 45.32
C GLY A 270 29.97 -18.98 44.34
N ALA A 271 28.87 -18.28 44.68
CA ALA A 271 28.21 -17.37 43.74
C ALA A 271 29.12 -16.25 43.24
N GLY A 272 29.90 -15.60 44.12
CA GLY A 272 30.76 -14.48 43.73
C GLY A 272 31.80 -14.85 42.67
N SER A 273 32.46 -16.01 42.82
CA SER A 273 33.43 -16.49 41.83
C SER A 273 32.76 -16.89 40.52
N ALA A 274 31.60 -17.54 40.57
CA ALA A 274 30.82 -17.90 39.39
C ALA A 274 30.39 -16.66 38.58
N PHE A 275 29.90 -15.61 39.23
CA PHE A 275 29.57 -14.34 38.57
C PHE A 275 30.79 -13.69 37.94
N MET A 276 31.94 -13.62 38.64
CA MET A 276 33.19 -13.10 38.06
C MET A 276 33.66 -13.91 36.85
N GLN A 277 33.55 -15.24 36.90
CA GLN A 277 33.90 -16.09 35.76
C GLN A 277 32.92 -15.89 34.61
N GLY A 278 31.62 -15.76 34.90
CA GLY A 278 30.59 -15.42 33.91
C GLY A 278 30.89 -14.11 33.19
N MET A 279 31.36 -13.09 33.90
CA MET A 279 31.82 -11.82 33.30
C MET A 279 33.00 -12.04 32.35
N LYS A 280 34.01 -12.83 32.73
CA LYS A 280 35.14 -13.15 31.84
C LYS A 280 34.69 -13.93 30.61
N ASN A 281 33.76 -14.85 30.79
CA ASN A 281 33.22 -15.66 29.69
C ASN A 281 32.39 -14.83 28.70
N THR A 282 31.84 -13.67 29.10
CA THR A 282 31.23 -12.73 28.15
C THR A 282 32.24 -12.17 27.13
N ASP A 283 33.44 -11.85 27.59
CA ASP A 283 34.53 -11.35 26.74
C ASP A 283 35.06 -12.49 25.87
N ALA A 284 35.31 -13.67 26.49
CA ALA A 284 35.80 -14.84 25.76
C ALA A 284 34.83 -15.32 24.67
N LEU A 285 33.52 -15.31 24.92
CA LEU A 285 32.51 -15.63 23.90
C LEU A 285 32.59 -14.64 22.73
N ALA A 286 32.70 -13.35 23.03
CA ALA A 286 32.80 -12.32 22.00
C ALA A 286 34.06 -12.49 21.14
N ASP A 287 35.19 -12.86 21.74
CA ASP A 287 36.45 -13.12 21.02
C ASP A 287 36.36 -14.34 20.10
N ARG A 288 35.60 -15.37 20.49
CA ARG A 288 35.38 -16.61 19.71
C ARG A 288 34.46 -16.44 18.50
N VAL A 289 33.65 -15.38 18.43
CA VAL A 289 32.79 -15.13 17.27
C VAL A 289 33.64 -14.69 16.07
N VAL A 290 33.73 -15.57 15.07
CA VAL A 290 34.40 -15.34 13.79
C VAL A 290 33.41 -14.97 12.68
N TYR A 291 32.12 -15.30 12.85
CA TYR A 291 31.09 -14.97 11.90
C TYR A 291 31.01 -13.46 11.63
N VAL A 292 31.19 -13.09 10.37
CA VAL A 292 31.00 -11.72 9.88
C VAL A 292 30.12 -11.78 8.65
N TRP A 293 28.93 -11.19 8.74
CA TRP A 293 28.06 -11.08 7.57
C TRP A 293 28.73 -10.24 6.48
N SER A 294 28.64 -10.75 5.24
CA SER A 294 29.02 -10.08 4.01
C SER A 294 27.96 -10.38 2.93
N LYS A 295 27.95 -9.59 1.86
CA LYS A 295 27.02 -9.81 0.76
C LYS A 295 27.35 -11.12 0.06
N ALA A 296 26.33 -11.95 -0.18
CA ALA A 296 26.48 -13.20 -0.90
C ALA A 296 26.49 -12.96 -2.43
N PRO A 297 27.21 -13.80 -3.20
CA PRO A 297 27.13 -13.75 -4.65
C PRO A 297 25.73 -14.17 -5.13
N ALA A 298 25.34 -13.69 -6.32
CA ALA A 298 24.09 -14.04 -6.95
C ALA A 298 23.91 -15.56 -7.07
N SER A 299 22.73 -16.05 -6.70
CA SER A 299 22.35 -17.45 -6.70
C SER A 299 21.20 -17.66 -7.67
N LEU A 300 21.52 -17.78 -8.96
CA LEU A 300 20.57 -18.01 -10.04
C LEU A 300 20.54 -19.49 -10.47
N PRO A 301 19.39 -20.00 -10.93
CA PRO A 301 19.35 -21.30 -11.60
C PRO A 301 20.17 -21.26 -12.88
N LYS A 302 20.93 -22.33 -13.16
CA LYS A 302 21.64 -22.48 -14.42
C LYS A 302 20.65 -22.84 -15.53
N MET A 303 20.49 -21.96 -16.49
CA MET A 303 19.46 -22.06 -17.54
C MET A 303 19.94 -22.85 -18.77
N ALA A 304 21.24 -22.86 -19.03
CA ALA A 304 21.85 -23.62 -20.13
C ALA A 304 23.34 -23.90 -19.87
N PRO A 305 23.98 -24.83 -20.61
CA PRO A 305 25.44 -25.00 -20.57
C PRO A 305 26.21 -23.74 -20.97
N ASP A 306 25.76 -23.06 -22.02
CA ASP A 306 26.25 -21.75 -22.49
C ASP A 306 25.08 -20.78 -22.62
N GLU A 307 24.78 -20.05 -21.55
CA GLU A 307 23.65 -19.13 -21.46
C GLU A 307 23.79 -17.95 -22.44
N PHE A 308 25.01 -17.46 -22.64
CA PHE A 308 25.26 -16.34 -23.55
C PHE A 308 24.95 -16.72 -25.00
N ALA A 309 25.36 -17.92 -25.43
CA ALA A 309 25.03 -18.42 -26.77
C ALA A 309 23.52 -18.55 -26.98
N VAL A 310 22.77 -18.98 -25.96
CA VAL A 310 21.30 -19.08 -26.03
C VAL A 310 20.66 -17.69 -26.12
N VAL A 311 21.09 -16.71 -25.32
CA VAL A 311 20.62 -15.31 -25.44
C VAL A 311 20.85 -14.77 -26.85
N VAL A 312 22.03 -15.00 -27.43
CA VAL A 312 22.32 -14.58 -28.81
C VAL A 312 21.40 -15.26 -29.82
N ALA A 313 21.08 -16.54 -29.64
CA ALA A 313 20.16 -17.27 -30.52
C ALA A 313 18.73 -16.73 -30.42
N GLU A 314 18.24 -16.43 -29.21
CA GLU A 314 16.92 -15.83 -29.00
C GLU A 314 16.84 -14.41 -29.57
N CYS A 315 17.90 -13.58 -29.43
CA CYS A 315 17.95 -12.27 -30.09
C CYS A 315 17.90 -12.38 -31.62
N LYS A 316 18.57 -13.37 -32.24
CA LYS A 316 18.49 -13.60 -33.69
C LYS A 316 17.09 -14.01 -34.14
N LYS A 317 16.40 -14.81 -33.34
CA LYS A 317 14.99 -15.18 -33.58
C LYS A 317 14.08 -13.96 -33.46
N GLY A 318 14.23 -13.20 -32.38
CA GLY A 318 13.55 -11.93 -32.13
C GLY A 318 13.72 -10.92 -33.26
N TRP A 319 14.94 -10.79 -33.78
CA TRP A 319 15.25 -9.90 -34.90
C TRP A 319 14.39 -10.22 -36.12
N LYS A 320 14.27 -11.51 -36.47
CA LYS A 320 13.46 -11.96 -37.60
C LYS A 320 11.97 -11.72 -37.36
N THR A 321 11.47 -11.89 -36.14
CA THR A 321 10.04 -11.79 -35.85
C THR A 321 9.57 -10.35 -35.65
N ARG A 322 10.30 -9.55 -34.85
CA ARG A 322 9.96 -8.16 -34.52
C ARG A 322 10.07 -7.23 -35.72
N PHE A 323 11.04 -7.47 -36.62
CA PHE A 323 11.25 -6.64 -37.82
C PHE A 323 10.65 -7.23 -39.10
N ALA A 324 9.81 -8.28 -39.00
CA ALA A 324 9.07 -8.78 -40.16
C ALA A 324 7.86 -7.90 -40.52
N GLN A 325 7.28 -7.20 -39.54
CA GLN A 325 6.04 -6.45 -39.67
C GLN A 325 5.98 -5.31 -38.65
N PRO A 326 5.25 -4.22 -38.93
CA PRO A 326 5.18 -3.06 -38.04
C PRO A 326 4.67 -3.38 -36.64
N VAL A 327 5.42 -2.99 -35.61
CA VAL A 327 5.03 -3.09 -34.20
C VAL A 327 4.61 -1.70 -33.73
N PHE A 328 3.36 -1.57 -33.26
CA PHE A 328 2.77 -0.30 -32.88
C PHE A 328 2.85 0.78 -34.00
N GLY A 329 2.75 0.36 -35.27
CA GLY A 329 2.90 1.22 -36.44
C GLY A 329 4.36 1.50 -36.89
N HIS A 330 5.38 1.08 -36.13
CA HIS A 330 6.78 1.30 -36.49
C HIS A 330 7.44 0.04 -37.06
N LEU A 331 8.17 0.20 -38.17
CA LEU A 331 9.03 -0.82 -38.77
C LEU A 331 10.35 -0.15 -39.16
N PRO A 332 11.49 -0.47 -38.51
CA PRO A 332 12.75 0.15 -38.85
C PRO A 332 13.21 -0.25 -40.25
N SER A 333 13.71 0.73 -41.01
CA SER A 333 14.24 0.50 -42.35
C SER A 333 15.48 -0.42 -42.31
N PRO A 334 15.84 -1.10 -43.41
CA PRO A 334 17.06 -1.91 -43.46
C PRO A 334 18.34 -1.12 -43.11
N ALA A 335 18.38 0.17 -43.42
CA ALA A 335 19.50 1.05 -43.07
C ALA A 335 19.59 1.30 -41.56
N GLU A 336 18.46 1.60 -40.90
CA GLU A 336 18.41 1.77 -39.44
C GLU A 336 18.71 0.45 -38.71
N GLN A 337 18.20 -0.67 -39.23
CA GLN A 337 18.51 -2.00 -38.70
C GLN A 337 20.02 -2.27 -38.72
N ALA A 338 20.71 -1.91 -39.80
CA ALA A 338 22.15 -2.13 -39.95
C ALA A 338 22.99 -1.14 -39.14
N GLY A 339 22.63 0.15 -39.12
CA GLY A 339 23.44 1.22 -38.54
C GLY A 339 23.14 1.55 -37.08
N VAL A 340 21.91 1.36 -36.61
CA VAL A 340 21.50 1.77 -35.25
C VAL A 340 21.21 0.56 -34.38
N TYR A 341 20.31 -0.33 -34.83
CA TYR A 341 19.88 -1.48 -34.03
C TYR A 341 21.00 -2.50 -33.83
N LYS A 342 21.78 -2.79 -34.87
CA LYS A 342 22.85 -3.78 -34.79
C LYS A 342 23.99 -3.32 -33.87
N GLU A 343 24.32 -2.03 -33.90
CA GLU A 343 25.32 -1.44 -33.00
C GLU A 343 24.85 -1.50 -31.55
N ARG A 344 23.60 -1.07 -31.29
CA ARG A 344 22.98 -1.16 -29.95
C ARG A 344 22.95 -2.59 -29.43
N LEU A 345 22.53 -3.55 -30.26
CA LEU A 345 22.49 -4.97 -29.88
C LEU A 345 23.88 -5.52 -29.54
N THR A 346 24.89 -5.15 -30.33
CA THR A 346 26.29 -5.59 -30.10
C THR A 346 26.81 -5.04 -28.77
N TYR A 347 26.54 -3.76 -28.48
CA TYR A 347 26.90 -3.13 -27.22
C TYR A 347 26.22 -3.83 -26.02
N GLU A 348 24.89 -3.99 -26.06
CA GLU A 348 24.14 -4.61 -24.96
C GLU A 348 24.58 -6.06 -24.69
N LEU A 349 24.77 -6.87 -25.75
CA LEU A 349 25.27 -8.24 -25.60
C LEU A 349 26.68 -8.28 -25.00
N THR A 350 27.55 -7.34 -25.36
CA THR A 350 28.90 -7.24 -24.77
C THR A 350 28.83 -6.94 -23.28
N VAL A 351 27.95 -6.01 -22.87
CA VAL A 351 27.73 -5.68 -21.45
C VAL A 351 27.14 -6.86 -20.69
N LEU A 352 26.13 -7.55 -21.24
CA LEU A 352 25.53 -8.73 -20.62
C LEU A 352 26.53 -9.88 -20.42
N LYS A 353 27.46 -10.07 -21.37
CA LYS A 353 28.53 -11.04 -21.25
C LYS A 353 29.52 -10.66 -20.14
N LYS A 354 29.91 -9.38 -20.07
CA LYS A 354 30.84 -8.85 -19.06
C LYS A 354 30.28 -8.99 -17.64
N LEU A 355 28.98 -8.75 -17.46
CA LEU A 355 28.31 -8.77 -16.15
C LEU A 355 27.69 -10.13 -15.78
N GLU A 356 27.80 -11.14 -16.66
CA GLU A 356 27.25 -12.50 -16.45
C GLU A 356 25.72 -12.53 -16.23
N PHE A 357 24.97 -11.62 -16.85
CA PHE A 357 23.50 -11.54 -16.69
C PHE A 357 22.69 -12.38 -17.69
N SER A 358 23.34 -13.25 -18.45
CA SER A 358 22.68 -14.07 -19.48
C SER A 358 21.64 -15.03 -18.86
N GLY A 359 21.98 -15.74 -17.79
CA GLY A 359 21.06 -16.62 -17.07
C GLY A 359 19.84 -15.91 -16.51
N TYR A 360 20.02 -14.67 -16.02
CA TYR A 360 18.90 -13.85 -15.54
C TYR A 360 17.90 -13.52 -16.65
N PHE A 361 18.38 -13.06 -17.81
CA PHE A 361 17.50 -12.79 -18.95
C PHE A 361 16.76 -14.04 -19.43
N LEU A 362 17.42 -15.21 -19.43
CA LEU A 362 16.77 -16.47 -19.77
C LEU A 362 15.69 -16.87 -18.76
N LEU A 363 15.94 -16.69 -17.46
CA LEU A 363 14.94 -16.93 -16.42
C LEU A 363 13.71 -16.03 -16.61
N VAL A 364 13.92 -14.72 -16.82
CA VAL A 364 12.82 -13.77 -17.06
C VAL A 364 12.06 -14.12 -18.34
N GLN A 365 12.77 -14.43 -19.43
CA GLN A 365 12.17 -14.81 -20.71
C GLN A 365 11.32 -16.07 -20.57
N ASP A 366 11.78 -17.06 -19.80
CA ASP A 366 11.07 -18.30 -19.56
C ASP A 366 9.70 -18.06 -18.90
N VAL A 367 9.66 -17.19 -17.89
CA VAL A 367 8.42 -16.78 -17.21
C VAL A 367 7.46 -16.08 -18.18
N VAL A 368 7.96 -15.13 -18.98
CA VAL A 368 7.15 -14.41 -19.97
C VAL A 368 6.61 -15.35 -21.05
N ASN A 369 7.44 -16.28 -21.54
CA ASN A 369 7.05 -17.26 -22.54
C ASN A 369 5.99 -18.24 -22.01
N TYR A 370 6.14 -18.71 -20.77
CA TYR A 370 5.11 -19.52 -20.10
C TYR A 370 3.78 -18.77 -20.01
N ALA A 371 3.79 -17.53 -19.53
CA ALA A 371 2.58 -16.73 -19.41
C ALA A 371 1.90 -16.53 -20.77
N LYS A 372 2.64 -16.05 -21.78
CA LYS A 372 2.11 -15.80 -23.14
C LYS A 372 1.57 -17.08 -23.79
N SER A 373 2.25 -18.23 -23.62
CA SER A 373 1.79 -19.50 -24.20
C SER A 373 0.54 -20.09 -23.52
N ASN A 374 0.29 -19.76 -22.26
CA ASN A 374 -0.91 -20.17 -21.51
C ASN A 374 -2.03 -19.11 -21.53
N GLY A 375 -1.93 -18.13 -22.42
CA GLY A 375 -2.94 -17.08 -22.60
C GLY A 375 -3.06 -16.10 -21.42
N ILE A 376 -2.00 -16.00 -20.60
CA ILE A 376 -1.86 -14.99 -19.56
C ILE A 376 -1.22 -13.77 -20.22
N LEU A 377 -1.92 -12.64 -20.24
CA LEU A 377 -1.35 -11.41 -20.78
C LEU A 377 -0.24 -10.91 -19.85
N VAL A 378 0.84 -10.45 -20.48
CA VAL A 378 1.96 -9.78 -19.84
C VAL A 378 2.01 -8.36 -20.38
N GLY A 379 2.18 -7.38 -19.50
CA GLY A 379 2.38 -5.99 -19.88
C GLY A 379 3.62 -5.80 -20.75
N PRO A 380 3.76 -4.67 -21.43
CA PRO A 380 4.86 -4.43 -22.37
C PRO A 380 6.23 -4.22 -21.69
N GLY A 381 6.25 -4.16 -20.36
CA GLY A 381 7.41 -3.93 -19.51
C GLY A 381 6.99 -3.11 -18.29
N ARG A 382 7.86 -3.01 -17.29
CA ARG A 382 7.71 -2.06 -16.19
C ARG A 382 9.09 -1.62 -15.71
N GLY A 383 9.27 -0.31 -15.57
CA GLY A 383 10.45 0.25 -14.92
C GLY A 383 11.50 0.63 -15.94
N SER A 384 12.75 0.21 -15.76
CA SER A 384 13.85 0.54 -16.68
C SER A 384 14.04 -0.51 -17.78
N VAL A 385 13.46 -1.71 -17.65
CA VAL A 385 13.67 -2.84 -18.57
C VAL A 385 13.36 -2.51 -20.03
N GLY A 386 12.38 -1.64 -20.30
CA GLY A 386 12.05 -1.14 -21.63
C GLY A 386 13.21 -0.44 -22.36
N GLY A 387 14.28 -0.05 -21.65
CA GLY A 387 15.51 0.49 -22.23
C GLY A 387 16.43 -0.53 -22.91
N SER A 388 16.17 -1.85 -22.83
CA SER A 388 17.00 -2.89 -23.43
C SER A 388 16.45 -3.41 -24.75
N LEU A 389 17.29 -3.32 -25.80
CA LEU A 389 17.00 -3.94 -27.10
C LEU A 389 17.07 -5.47 -27.02
N VAL A 390 17.97 -6.02 -26.18
CA VAL A 390 18.02 -7.46 -25.91
C VAL A 390 16.70 -7.94 -25.31
N ALA A 391 16.15 -7.23 -24.31
CA ALA A 391 14.86 -7.59 -23.71
C ALA A 391 13.70 -7.55 -24.73
N TYR A 392 13.68 -6.56 -25.61
CA TYR A 392 12.68 -6.43 -26.68
C TYR A 392 12.73 -7.59 -27.69
N LEU A 393 13.94 -7.95 -28.14
CA LEU A 393 14.14 -9.04 -29.10
C LEU A 393 13.85 -10.42 -28.47
N MET A 394 14.20 -10.62 -27.20
CA MET A 394 13.86 -11.85 -26.48
C MET A 394 12.35 -11.97 -26.17
N GLY A 395 11.57 -10.90 -26.35
CA GLY A 395 10.13 -10.89 -26.11
C GLY A 395 9.74 -10.65 -24.64
N ILE A 396 10.71 -10.28 -23.80
CA ILE A 396 10.52 -9.89 -22.40
C ILE A 396 9.73 -8.58 -22.34
N THR A 397 10.14 -7.60 -23.14
CA THR A 397 9.42 -6.34 -23.33
C THR A 397 8.82 -6.27 -24.72
N ASP A 398 7.79 -5.44 -24.84
CA ASP A 398 7.11 -5.13 -26.09
C ASP A 398 7.39 -3.67 -26.55
N CYS A 399 8.18 -2.92 -25.77
CA CYS A 399 8.67 -1.58 -26.11
C CYS A 399 9.94 -1.65 -26.97
N ASP A 400 9.92 -0.99 -28.12
CA ASP A 400 11.12 -0.76 -28.92
C ASP A 400 11.93 0.42 -28.34
N PRO A 401 13.10 0.18 -27.70
CA PRO A 401 13.84 1.23 -27.02
C PRO A 401 14.37 2.29 -27.98
N ILE A 402 14.65 1.94 -29.24
CA ILE A 402 15.23 2.90 -30.19
C ILE A 402 14.14 3.85 -30.68
N ARG A 403 12.96 3.33 -31.02
CA ARG A 403 11.81 4.16 -31.41
C ARG A 403 11.49 5.24 -30.37
N PHE A 404 11.48 4.89 -29.10
CA PHE A 404 11.08 5.80 -28.02
C PHE A 404 12.26 6.56 -27.38
N GLY A 405 13.48 6.36 -27.86
CA GLY A 405 14.69 7.00 -27.31
C GLY A 405 14.98 6.59 -25.86
N LEU A 406 14.81 5.31 -25.53
CA LEU A 406 15.04 4.74 -24.21
C LEU A 406 16.50 4.28 -24.04
N LEU A 407 17.06 4.50 -22.84
CA LEU A 407 18.48 4.30 -22.56
C LEU A 407 18.73 2.95 -21.86
N PHE A 408 19.68 2.17 -22.39
CA PHE A 408 20.06 0.89 -21.80
C PHE A 408 20.81 1.08 -20.48
N GLU A 409 21.62 2.11 -20.37
CA GLU A 409 22.47 2.38 -19.20
C GLU A 409 21.65 2.80 -17.97
N ARG A 410 20.41 3.23 -18.19
CA ARG A 410 19.44 3.47 -17.13
C ARG A 410 18.89 2.16 -16.55
N PHE A 411 18.89 1.09 -17.33
CA PHE A 411 18.56 -0.26 -16.89
C PHE A 411 19.78 -0.97 -16.30
N ILE A 412 20.84 -1.12 -17.08
CA ILE A 412 22.08 -1.79 -16.68
C ILE A 412 23.24 -0.83 -16.84
N ASN A 413 23.85 -0.44 -15.72
CA ASN A 413 25.05 0.39 -15.73
C ASN A 413 26.30 -0.51 -15.86
N PRO A 414 27.11 -0.39 -16.94
CA PRO A 414 28.23 -1.31 -17.21
C PRO A 414 29.41 -1.20 -16.23
N ASP A 415 29.43 -0.17 -15.39
CA ASP A 415 30.47 0.06 -14.38
C ASP A 415 30.04 -0.36 -12.96
N ARG A 416 28.80 -0.84 -12.79
CA ARG A 416 28.28 -1.31 -11.51
C ARG A 416 27.73 -2.73 -11.64
N ILE A 417 28.23 -3.62 -10.79
CA ILE A 417 27.71 -4.99 -10.67
C ILE A 417 26.52 -4.96 -9.71
N ASP A 418 25.45 -4.27 -10.11
CA ASP A 418 24.15 -4.51 -9.48
C ASP A 418 23.33 -5.40 -10.40
N LEU A 419 22.56 -6.27 -9.80
CA LEU A 419 21.57 -7.04 -10.52
C LEU A 419 20.46 -6.11 -11.02
N PRO A 420 20.08 -6.19 -12.31
CA PRO A 420 18.98 -5.41 -12.83
C PRO A 420 17.65 -5.93 -12.27
N ASP A 421 16.76 -5.01 -11.88
CA ASP A 421 15.40 -5.35 -11.46
C ASP A 421 14.48 -5.35 -12.69
N VAL A 422 13.94 -6.52 -13.05
CA VAL A 422 12.93 -6.67 -14.11
C VAL A 422 11.56 -6.85 -13.47
N ASP A 423 10.81 -5.76 -13.46
CA ASP A 423 9.42 -5.76 -13.07
C ASP A 423 8.52 -6.15 -14.26
N LEU A 424 7.55 -7.01 -14.02
CA LEU A 424 6.58 -7.42 -15.04
C LEU A 424 5.16 -7.40 -14.48
N ASP A 425 4.24 -6.85 -15.29
CA ASP A 425 2.82 -6.86 -15.00
C ASP A 425 2.16 -8.08 -15.67
N PHE A 426 1.39 -8.83 -14.89
CA PHE A 426 0.59 -9.98 -15.34
C PHE A 426 -0.89 -9.73 -15.02
N MET A 427 -1.77 -10.51 -15.65
CA MET A 427 -3.17 -10.61 -15.24
C MET A 427 -3.31 -10.88 -13.74
N SER A 428 -4.07 -10.05 -13.02
CA SER A 428 -4.21 -10.14 -11.57
C SER A 428 -4.85 -11.46 -11.15
N GLU A 429 -5.89 -11.90 -11.88
CA GLU A 429 -6.62 -13.12 -11.56
C GLU A 429 -5.77 -14.38 -11.78
N ARG A 430 -4.83 -14.35 -12.74
CA ARG A 430 -4.04 -15.53 -13.18
C ARG A 430 -2.56 -15.49 -12.78
N ARG A 431 -2.12 -14.49 -12.02
CA ARG A 431 -0.71 -14.38 -11.58
C ARG A 431 -0.22 -15.59 -10.77
N HIS A 432 -1.13 -16.22 -10.02
CA HIS A 432 -0.81 -17.37 -9.16
C HIS A 432 -0.32 -18.57 -10.00
N GLU A 433 -0.88 -18.77 -11.20
CA GLU A 433 -0.45 -19.82 -12.13
C GLU A 433 1.02 -19.66 -12.58
N VAL A 434 1.52 -18.42 -12.62
CA VAL A 434 2.93 -18.12 -12.96
C VAL A 434 3.85 -18.48 -11.80
N VAL A 435 3.42 -18.18 -10.57
CA VAL A 435 4.15 -18.58 -9.35
C VAL A 435 4.16 -20.10 -9.22
N ASP A 436 3.02 -20.75 -9.43
CA ASP A 436 2.91 -22.21 -9.42
C ASP A 436 3.84 -22.83 -10.45
N TYR A 437 3.91 -22.28 -11.67
CA TYR A 437 4.86 -22.74 -12.69
C TYR A 437 6.32 -22.68 -12.21
N LEU A 438 6.72 -21.57 -11.59
CA LEU A 438 8.07 -21.43 -11.03
C LEU A 438 8.34 -22.51 -9.98
N VAL A 439 7.40 -22.73 -9.06
CA VAL A 439 7.51 -23.77 -8.01
C VAL A 439 7.64 -25.16 -8.62
N HIS A 440 6.81 -25.50 -9.61
CA HIS A 440 6.86 -26.81 -10.28
C HIS A 440 8.15 -27.01 -11.08
N LYS A 441 8.67 -25.96 -11.72
CA LYS A 441 9.85 -26.06 -12.59
C LYS A 441 11.17 -26.03 -11.83
N TYR A 442 11.31 -25.15 -10.85
CA TYR A 442 12.56 -24.92 -10.12
C TYR A 442 12.61 -25.62 -8.76
N GLY A 443 11.47 -26.10 -8.27
CA GLY A 443 11.32 -26.81 -7.00
C GLY A 443 10.88 -25.90 -5.86
N ALA A 444 10.03 -26.43 -4.97
CA ALA A 444 9.49 -25.70 -3.83
C ALA A 444 10.57 -25.20 -2.85
N SER A 445 11.69 -25.92 -2.72
CA SER A 445 12.83 -25.49 -1.88
C SER A 445 13.58 -24.26 -2.41
N ARG A 446 13.33 -23.86 -3.67
CA ARG A 446 14.08 -22.82 -4.39
C ARG A 446 13.25 -21.60 -4.78
N VAL A 447 11.94 -21.65 -4.58
CA VAL A 447 11.01 -20.59 -4.95
C VAL A 447 10.20 -20.16 -3.75
N ALA A 448 10.23 -18.87 -3.43
CA ALA A 448 9.45 -18.31 -2.33
C ALA A 448 9.12 -16.84 -2.58
N GLY A 449 8.12 -16.31 -1.88
CA GLY A 449 7.86 -14.89 -1.82
C GLY A 449 8.88 -14.13 -0.97
N VAL A 450 8.85 -12.80 -1.05
CA VAL A 450 9.70 -11.90 -0.25
C VAL A 450 8.90 -11.32 0.92
N SER A 451 9.53 -11.10 2.08
CA SER A 451 8.88 -10.46 3.22
C SER A 451 8.66 -8.96 3.04
N ASN A 452 7.69 -8.43 3.78
CA ASN A 452 7.46 -7.01 3.97
C ASN A 452 7.09 -6.77 5.44
N PHE A 453 7.77 -5.83 6.09
CA PHE A 453 7.60 -5.59 7.51
C PHE A 453 6.65 -4.42 7.78
N GLY A 454 5.52 -4.69 8.42
CA GLY A 454 4.56 -3.67 8.82
C GLY A 454 5.03 -2.97 10.09
N ARG A 455 5.21 -1.65 10.05
CA ARG A 455 5.53 -0.81 11.21
C ARG A 455 4.31 -0.04 11.70
N LEU A 456 4.29 0.32 12.98
CA LEU A 456 3.32 1.26 13.53
C LEU A 456 3.58 2.68 12.98
N ALA A 457 2.83 3.07 11.97
CA ALA A 457 2.76 4.47 11.52
C ALA A 457 1.81 5.28 12.41
N ALA A 458 1.98 6.62 12.47
CA ALA A 458 1.12 7.55 13.22
C ALA A 458 -0.36 7.16 13.31
N ALA A 459 -1.04 7.00 12.16
CA ALA A 459 -2.47 6.65 12.13
C ALA A 459 -2.79 5.25 12.70
N SER A 460 -1.92 4.26 12.50
CA SER A 460 -2.08 2.95 13.14
C SER A 460 -1.76 2.99 14.62
N THR A 461 -0.77 3.78 15.05
CA THR A 461 -0.39 3.91 16.45
C THR A 461 -1.55 4.46 17.29
N ILE A 462 -2.18 5.57 16.86
CA ILE A 462 -3.33 6.16 17.55
C ILE A 462 -4.48 5.13 17.67
N ARG A 463 -4.78 4.42 16.58
CA ARG A 463 -5.87 3.42 16.55
C ARG A 463 -5.58 2.19 17.39
N ASP A 464 -4.39 1.62 17.27
CA ASP A 464 -4.05 0.36 17.94
C ASP A 464 -3.87 0.57 19.44
N VAL A 465 -3.16 1.63 19.85
CA VAL A 465 -3.03 1.99 21.28
C VAL A 465 -4.40 2.34 21.86
N GLY A 466 -5.18 3.20 21.18
CA GLY A 466 -6.53 3.55 21.64
C GLY A 466 -7.44 2.33 21.82
N ARG A 467 -7.38 1.37 20.88
CA ARG A 467 -8.16 0.13 20.93
C ARG A 467 -7.78 -0.78 22.10
N VAL A 468 -6.49 -1.00 22.36
CA VAL A 468 -6.04 -1.92 23.43
C VAL A 468 -6.18 -1.32 24.83
N ILE A 469 -6.12 0.02 24.94
CA ILE A 469 -6.42 0.75 26.17
C ILE A 469 -7.95 0.79 26.41
N GLY A 470 -8.76 0.71 25.36
CA GLY A 470 -10.21 0.70 25.45
C GLY A 470 -10.87 2.07 25.29
N LEU A 471 -10.22 3.00 24.59
CA LEU A 471 -10.80 4.29 24.20
C LEU A 471 -12.00 4.08 23.26
N ASN A 472 -12.96 5.02 23.27
CA ASN A 472 -14.07 4.96 22.33
C ASN A 472 -13.59 5.21 20.91
N GLU A 473 -14.22 4.58 19.91
CA GLU A 473 -13.85 4.76 18.51
C GLU A 473 -13.86 6.22 18.07
N ARG A 474 -14.79 7.02 18.64
CA ARG A 474 -14.87 8.45 18.39
C ARG A 474 -13.60 9.20 18.76
N ASP A 475 -12.94 8.82 19.85
CA ASP A 475 -11.74 9.52 20.36
C ASP A 475 -10.57 9.38 19.39
N TYR A 476 -10.36 8.20 18.80
CA TYR A 476 -9.26 7.96 17.86
C TYR A 476 -9.63 8.13 16.38
N ARG A 477 -10.80 8.73 16.06
CA ARG A 477 -11.18 9.08 14.67
C ARG A 477 -10.23 10.09 14.03
N CYS A 478 -9.55 10.91 14.84
CA CYS A 478 -8.52 11.85 14.38
C CYS A 478 -7.39 11.16 13.61
N SER A 479 -7.18 9.85 13.80
CA SER A 479 -6.24 9.05 13.01
C SER A 479 -6.51 9.09 11.50
N LYS A 480 -7.76 9.35 11.06
CA LYS A 480 -8.11 9.54 9.64
C LYS A 480 -7.61 10.87 9.07
N LEU A 481 -7.24 11.82 9.94
CA LEU A 481 -6.78 13.17 9.59
C LEU A 481 -5.25 13.28 9.57
N VAL A 482 -4.53 12.19 9.87
CA VAL A 482 -3.06 12.17 9.83
C VAL A 482 -2.58 12.58 8.43
N PRO A 483 -1.77 13.66 8.32
CA PRO A 483 -1.30 14.15 7.04
C PRO A 483 -0.29 13.19 6.43
N LYS A 484 -0.20 13.24 5.09
CA LYS A 484 0.82 12.53 4.32
C LYS A 484 1.66 13.53 3.55
N ALA A 485 2.96 13.55 3.81
CA ALA A 485 3.91 14.37 3.06
C ALA A 485 4.54 13.50 1.95
N HIS A 486 4.31 13.85 0.68
CA HIS A 486 4.79 13.09 -0.48
C HIS A 486 4.48 11.57 -0.42
N GLY A 487 3.34 11.20 0.15
CA GLY A 487 2.93 9.80 0.31
C GLY A 487 3.56 9.07 1.51
N ALA A 488 4.47 9.71 2.26
CA ALA A 488 4.99 9.20 3.52
C ALA A 488 4.17 9.71 4.71
N ASN A 489 4.10 8.90 5.78
CA ASN A 489 3.43 9.32 7.01
C ASN A 489 4.27 10.37 7.72
N VAL A 490 3.63 11.43 8.19
CA VAL A 490 4.26 12.43 9.05
C VAL A 490 4.36 11.85 10.47
N PRO A 491 5.47 12.06 11.20
CA PRO A 491 5.61 11.61 12.59
C PRO A 491 4.54 12.20 13.50
N LEU A 492 4.17 11.48 14.57
CA LEU A 492 3.10 11.91 15.49
C LEU A 492 3.27 13.34 16.06
N PRO A 493 4.46 13.75 16.54
CA PRO A 493 4.64 15.12 17.06
C PRO A 493 4.32 16.19 16.01
N ALA A 494 4.83 16.03 14.78
CA ALA A 494 4.56 16.95 13.69
C ALA A 494 3.09 16.91 13.23
N CYS A 495 2.41 15.77 13.37
CA CYS A 495 0.97 15.70 13.11
C CYS A 495 0.17 16.55 14.09
N ALA A 496 0.52 16.55 15.38
CA ALA A 496 -0.13 17.37 16.40
C ALA A 496 0.09 18.87 16.16
N GLU A 497 1.22 19.27 15.58
CA GLU A 497 1.46 20.66 15.19
C GLU A 497 0.61 21.10 13.99
N GLN A 498 0.36 20.18 13.04
CA GLN A 498 -0.32 20.48 11.78
C GLN A 498 -1.84 20.32 11.84
N VAL A 499 -2.37 19.47 12.73
CA VAL A 499 -3.79 19.08 12.75
C VAL A 499 -4.39 19.33 14.14
N PRO A 500 -5.30 20.32 14.28
CA PRO A 500 -5.94 20.66 15.55
C PRO A 500 -6.58 19.47 16.27
N ASP A 501 -7.31 18.59 15.57
CA ASP A 501 -7.94 17.41 16.19
C ASP A 501 -6.91 16.42 16.78
N ILE A 502 -5.73 16.31 16.18
CA ILE A 502 -4.65 15.45 16.71
C ILE A 502 -3.99 16.14 17.92
N LYS A 503 -3.86 17.46 17.90
CA LYS A 503 -3.40 18.24 19.04
C LYS A 503 -4.33 18.08 20.24
N GLU A 504 -5.64 18.25 20.02
CA GLU A 504 -6.66 18.06 21.06
C GLU A 504 -6.61 16.63 21.63
N PHE A 505 -6.47 15.63 20.76
CA PHE A 505 -6.29 14.25 21.20
C PHE A 505 -5.02 14.07 22.06
N ALA A 506 -3.89 14.65 21.64
CA ALA A 506 -2.62 14.58 22.37
C ALA A 506 -2.71 15.26 23.75
N GLU A 507 -3.40 16.40 23.84
CA GLU A 507 -3.62 17.14 25.09
C GLU A 507 -4.62 16.43 26.01
N LYS A 508 -5.69 15.84 25.44
CA LYS A 508 -6.70 15.06 26.19
C LYS A 508 -6.12 13.77 26.78
N TYR A 509 -5.19 13.13 26.09
CA TYR A 509 -4.54 11.88 26.50
C TYR A 509 -3.03 12.07 26.73
N ASP A 510 -2.68 13.09 27.51
CA ASP A 510 -1.31 13.52 27.81
C ASP A 510 -0.39 12.40 28.34
N ALA A 511 -0.91 11.48 29.14
CA ALA A 511 -0.15 10.34 29.67
C ALA A 511 0.11 9.24 28.62
N LEU A 512 -0.81 9.08 27.64
CA LEU A 512 -0.69 8.06 26.59
C LEU A 512 0.11 8.55 25.39
N TRP A 513 0.10 9.86 25.13
CA TRP A 513 0.75 10.44 23.96
C TRP A 513 2.26 10.15 23.89
N PRO A 514 3.05 10.30 24.98
CA PRO A 514 4.47 9.89 24.99
C PRO A 514 4.69 8.39 24.74
N ILE A 515 3.72 7.54 25.10
CA ILE A 515 3.81 6.10 24.80
C ILE A 515 3.59 5.87 23.29
N MET A 516 2.59 6.53 22.70
CA MET A 516 2.33 6.45 21.27
C MET A 516 3.53 6.91 20.45
N THR A 517 4.16 8.04 20.81
CA THR A 517 5.35 8.53 20.10
C THR A 517 6.54 7.57 20.22
N ARG A 518 6.71 6.88 21.36
CA ARG A 518 7.75 5.86 21.54
C ARG A 518 7.49 4.57 20.74
N LEU A 519 6.23 4.20 20.56
CA LEU A 519 5.82 3.01 19.79
C LEU A 519 5.83 3.22 18.28
N GLU A 520 5.70 4.46 17.81
CA GLU A 520 5.82 4.79 16.40
C GLU A 520 7.12 4.24 15.80
N GLY A 521 7.01 3.60 14.64
CA GLY A 521 8.14 2.98 13.92
C GLY A 521 8.46 1.55 14.34
N THR A 522 7.92 1.04 15.46
CA THR A 522 8.13 -0.34 15.92
C THR A 522 7.50 -1.35 14.94
N ILE A 523 8.15 -2.50 14.73
CA ILE A 523 7.58 -3.62 13.96
C ILE A 523 6.28 -4.11 14.62
N ARG A 524 5.21 -4.17 13.82
CA ARG A 524 3.88 -4.67 14.21
C ARG A 524 3.63 -6.09 13.73
N ASN A 525 3.99 -6.38 12.49
CA ASN A 525 3.74 -7.68 11.88
C ASN A 525 4.68 -7.95 10.69
N PHE A 526 4.75 -9.22 10.30
CA PHE A 526 5.35 -9.64 9.05
C PHE A 526 4.26 -9.96 8.03
N SER A 527 4.40 -9.41 6.83
CA SER A 527 3.50 -9.59 5.69
C SER A 527 4.28 -10.06 4.47
N GLN A 528 3.62 -10.64 3.47
CA GLN A 528 4.28 -10.98 2.21
C GLN A 528 4.28 -9.77 1.28
N HIS A 529 5.39 -9.54 0.58
CA HIS A 529 5.46 -8.56 -0.50
C HIS A 529 4.49 -8.98 -1.60
N ALA A 530 3.64 -8.05 -2.06
CA ALA A 530 2.53 -8.39 -2.95
C ALA A 530 2.97 -9.03 -4.28
N ALA A 531 4.17 -8.73 -4.77
CA ALA A 531 4.67 -9.17 -6.08
C ALA A 531 6.03 -9.88 -6.05
N GLY A 532 6.75 -9.82 -4.93
CA GLY A 532 8.17 -10.18 -4.91
C GLY A 532 8.33 -11.68 -4.77
N ILE A 533 8.91 -12.33 -5.77
CA ILE A 533 9.23 -13.76 -5.80
C ILE A 533 10.75 -13.91 -5.99
N VAL A 534 11.37 -14.86 -5.31
CA VAL A 534 12.77 -15.24 -5.53
C VAL A 534 12.84 -16.63 -6.16
N VAL A 535 13.81 -16.83 -7.04
CA VAL A 535 14.15 -18.15 -7.62
C VAL A 535 15.64 -18.38 -7.40
N GLY A 536 15.97 -19.28 -6.46
CA GLY A 536 17.33 -19.60 -6.08
C GLY A 536 17.99 -20.65 -6.98
N GLY A 537 19.28 -20.49 -7.25
CA GLY A 537 20.14 -21.55 -7.79
C GLY A 537 20.45 -22.68 -6.80
N VAL A 538 20.27 -22.42 -5.51
CA VAL A 538 20.40 -23.36 -4.38
C VAL A 538 19.13 -23.34 -3.54
N ASP A 539 19.00 -24.27 -2.60
CA ASP A 539 17.88 -24.28 -1.67
C ASP A 539 17.89 -23.01 -0.80
N LEU A 540 16.74 -22.36 -0.66
CA LEU A 540 16.61 -21.04 -0.03
C LEU A 540 17.04 -21.05 1.43
N VAL A 541 16.92 -22.19 2.10
CA VAL A 541 17.36 -22.40 3.50
C VAL A 541 18.87 -22.21 3.70
N GLU A 542 19.67 -22.21 2.62
CA GLU A 542 21.11 -21.91 2.69
C GLU A 542 21.42 -20.40 2.68
N ARG A 543 20.40 -19.55 2.45
CA ARG A 543 20.52 -18.09 2.31
C ARG A 543 19.55 -17.31 3.18
N ALA A 544 18.46 -17.92 3.62
CA ALA A 544 17.38 -17.27 4.33
C ALA A 544 16.60 -18.24 5.23
N VAL A 545 15.82 -17.68 6.15
CA VAL A 545 14.76 -18.44 6.81
C VAL A 545 13.55 -18.45 5.89
N VAL A 546 13.01 -19.64 5.62
CA VAL A 546 11.78 -19.82 4.85
C VAL A 546 10.62 -19.99 5.84
N GLU A 547 9.64 -19.10 5.76
CA GLU A 547 8.44 -19.09 6.59
C GLU A 547 7.21 -19.41 5.76
N ARG A 548 6.31 -20.24 6.29
CA ARG A 548 4.98 -20.39 5.72
C ARG A 548 4.08 -19.24 6.16
N ARG A 549 3.51 -18.50 5.21
CA ARG A 549 2.48 -17.48 5.48
C ARG A 549 1.25 -17.78 4.65
N LYS A 550 0.17 -18.19 5.32
CA LYS A 550 -1.03 -18.76 4.66
C LYS A 550 -0.61 -19.99 3.84
N ASP A 551 -0.80 -19.95 2.53
CA ASP A 551 -0.53 -21.07 1.62
C ASP A 551 0.73 -20.86 0.77
N SER A 552 1.62 -19.94 1.16
CA SER A 552 2.83 -19.61 0.40
C SER A 552 4.08 -19.57 1.26
N ASP A 553 5.19 -20.03 0.70
CA ASP A 553 6.51 -19.93 1.31
C ASP A 553 7.07 -18.52 1.08
N VAL A 554 7.71 -17.95 2.09
CA VAL A 554 8.21 -16.58 2.08
C VAL A 554 9.58 -16.53 2.76
N VAL A 555 10.59 -15.96 2.12
CA VAL A 555 11.87 -15.69 2.79
C VAL A 555 11.72 -14.55 3.79
N ASN A 556 12.39 -14.66 4.93
CA ASN A 556 12.32 -13.67 6.00
C ASN A 556 12.88 -12.29 5.60
N TRP A 557 13.71 -12.21 4.55
CA TRP A 557 14.27 -10.96 4.04
C TRP A 557 13.25 -10.10 3.30
N ASP A 558 13.33 -8.79 3.49
CA ASP A 558 12.56 -7.83 2.69
C ASP A 558 13.32 -7.39 1.43
N LYS A 559 12.65 -6.59 0.60
CA LYS A 559 13.20 -6.07 -0.66
C LYS A 559 14.52 -5.29 -0.51
N ARG A 560 14.87 -4.81 0.69
CA ARG A 560 16.09 -4.00 0.90
C ARG A 560 17.31 -4.90 1.10
N ILE A 561 17.08 -6.15 1.50
CA ILE A 561 18.10 -7.04 2.04
C ILE A 561 18.19 -8.35 1.24
N VAL A 562 17.10 -8.80 0.62
CA VAL A 562 17.02 -10.09 -0.08
C VAL A 562 18.11 -10.26 -1.16
N GLU A 563 18.41 -9.20 -1.91
CA GLU A 563 19.45 -9.19 -2.92
C GLU A 563 20.86 -9.27 -2.32
N ASP A 564 21.09 -8.70 -1.14
CA ASP A 564 22.38 -8.81 -0.44
C ASP A 564 22.66 -10.26 0.02
N GLN A 565 21.65 -11.12 0.02
CA GLN A 565 21.77 -12.56 0.26
C GLN A 565 21.92 -13.38 -1.03
N GLY A 566 22.15 -12.70 -2.16
CA GLY A 566 22.31 -13.33 -3.47
C GLY A 566 21.00 -13.89 -4.03
N LEU A 567 19.86 -13.64 -3.38
CA LEU A 567 18.55 -14.07 -3.83
C LEU A 567 17.95 -12.99 -4.72
N ILE A 568 17.89 -13.27 -6.01
CA ILE A 568 17.39 -12.31 -6.99
C ILE A 568 15.87 -12.31 -6.93
N LYS A 569 15.33 -11.12 -6.69
CA LYS A 569 13.90 -10.87 -6.71
C LYS A 569 13.44 -10.61 -8.14
N MET A 570 12.29 -11.16 -8.48
CA MET A 570 11.49 -10.80 -9.64
C MET A 570 10.13 -10.34 -9.14
N ASP A 571 9.65 -9.23 -9.68
CA ASP A 571 8.37 -8.65 -9.29
C ASP A 571 7.29 -9.10 -10.29
N ILE A 572 6.46 -10.06 -9.86
CA ILE A 572 5.29 -10.59 -10.60
C ILE A 572 4.06 -9.83 -10.11
N LEU A 573 3.79 -8.68 -10.73
CA LEU A 573 2.67 -7.82 -10.35
C LEU A 573 1.37 -8.31 -10.99
N GLY A 574 0.26 -8.18 -10.25
CA GLY A 574 -1.08 -8.35 -10.80
C GLY A 574 -1.65 -6.99 -11.19
N LEU A 575 -2.01 -6.82 -12.46
CA LEU A 575 -2.60 -5.59 -13.00
C LEU A 575 -3.98 -5.87 -13.57
N GLN A 576 -5.03 -5.40 -12.87
CA GLN A 576 -6.44 -5.56 -13.26
C GLN A 576 -6.75 -5.07 -14.69
N THR A 577 -6.03 -4.06 -15.19
CA THR A 577 -6.20 -3.57 -16.56
C THR A 577 -5.90 -4.64 -17.61
N LEU A 578 -4.94 -5.53 -17.36
CA LEU A 578 -4.67 -6.65 -18.27
C LEU A 578 -5.81 -7.68 -18.26
N ASP A 579 -6.48 -7.88 -17.12
CA ASP A 579 -7.69 -8.71 -17.04
C ASP A 579 -8.83 -8.09 -17.86
N VAL A 580 -9.03 -6.77 -17.76
CA VAL A 580 -10.03 -6.03 -18.58
C VAL A 580 -9.74 -6.18 -20.07
N ILE A 581 -8.50 -5.96 -20.49
CA ILE A 581 -8.08 -6.13 -21.88
C ILE A 581 -8.34 -7.57 -22.33
N LYS A 582 -7.95 -8.57 -21.53
CA LYS A 582 -8.12 -9.99 -21.87
C LYS A 582 -9.59 -10.34 -22.04
N LEU A 583 -10.45 -9.93 -21.11
CA LEU A 583 -11.88 -10.20 -21.16
C LEU A 583 -12.55 -9.50 -22.35
N ALA A 584 -12.15 -8.26 -22.67
CA ALA A 584 -12.63 -7.57 -23.88
C ALA A 584 -12.22 -8.32 -25.16
N LEU A 585 -10.98 -8.82 -25.24
CA LEU A 585 -10.52 -9.64 -26.36
C LEU A 585 -11.29 -10.97 -26.47
N ASP A 586 -11.66 -11.57 -25.35
CA ASP A 586 -12.48 -12.78 -25.33
C ASP A 586 -13.89 -12.51 -25.85
N TYR A 587 -14.54 -11.42 -25.43
CA TYR A 587 -15.82 -11.02 -26.01
C TYR A 587 -15.72 -10.75 -27.52
N ILE A 588 -14.65 -10.08 -27.98
CA ILE A 588 -14.44 -9.84 -29.41
C ILE A 588 -14.33 -11.16 -30.18
N ARG A 589 -13.62 -12.13 -29.63
CA ARG A 589 -13.47 -13.46 -30.23
C ARG A 589 -14.79 -14.22 -30.24
N GLU A 590 -15.53 -14.21 -29.14
CA GLU A 590 -16.82 -14.89 -28.99
C GLU A 590 -17.87 -14.34 -29.96
N ARG A 591 -17.95 -13.01 -30.11
CA ARG A 591 -18.99 -12.35 -30.92
C ARG A 591 -18.63 -12.23 -32.40
N HIS A 592 -17.37 -11.89 -32.70
CA HIS A 592 -16.95 -11.55 -34.06
C HIS A 592 -16.06 -12.62 -34.70
N GLY A 593 -15.63 -13.65 -33.95
CA GLY A 593 -14.65 -14.64 -34.43
C GLY A 593 -13.26 -14.07 -34.70
N LYS A 594 -13.00 -12.80 -34.34
CA LYS A 594 -11.76 -12.08 -34.63
C LYS A 594 -10.74 -12.27 -33.50
N ARG A 595 -9.46 -12.40 -33.87
CA ARG A 595 -8.32 -12.36 -32.94
C ARG A 595 -7.56 -11.06 -33.15
N VAL A 596 -7.70 -10.12 -32.22
CA VAL A 596 -6.98 -8.84 -32.27
C VAL A 596 -5.56 -9.05 -31.74
N ASN A 597 -4.57 -8.54 -32.48
CA ASN A 597 -3.19 -8.51 -32.03
C ASN A 597 -2.85 -7.10 -31.51
N LEU A 598 -2.71 -6.97 -30.19
CA LEU A 598 -2.46 -5.68 -29.53
C LEU A 598 -1.16 -5.01 -29.99
N MET A 599 -0.15 -5.77 -30.40
CA MET A 599 1.14 -5.25 -30.90
C MET A 599 1.03 -4.62 -32.29
N ARG A 600 -0.09 -4.79 -32.98
CA ARG A 600 -0.32 -4.26 -34.33
C ARG A 600 -1.18 -3.00 -34.33
N ILE A 601 -1.61 -2.53 -33.15
CA ILE A 601 -2.39 -1.30 -33.01
C ILE A 601 -1.46 -0.10 -33.29
N PRO A 602 -1.73 0.73 -34.32
CA PRO A 602 -0.94 1.94 -34.56
C PRO A 602 -1.10 2.95 -33.42
N LEU A 603 -0.07 3.76 -33.12
CA LEU A 603 -0.12 4.77 -32.03
C LEU A 603 -0.61 6.15 -32.49
N ASP A 604 -0.93 6.27 -33.77
CA ASP A 604 -1.41 7.46 -34.46
C ASP A 604 -2.87 7.32 -34.93
N ASP A 605 -3.65 6.40 -34.36
CA ASP A 605 -5.08 6.27 -34.64
C ASP A 605 -5.83 7.54 -34.20
N GLU A 606 -6.33 8.30 -35.18
CA GLU A 606 -6.99 9.60 -34.99
C GLU A 606 -8.15 9.54 -33.99
N LYS A 607 -8.99 8.49 -34.04
CA LYS A 607 -10.16 8.37 -33.17
C LYS A 607 -9.75 8.11 -31.72
N VAL A 608 -8.69 7.33 -31.53
CA VAL A 608 -8.15 7.05 -30.20
C VAL A 608 -7.54 8.30 -29.59
N LEU A 609 -6.73 9.03 -30.36
CA LEU A 609 -6.13 10.29 -29.93
C LEU A 609 -7.19 11.35 -29.63
N GLU A 610 -8.22 11.47 -30.47
CA GLU A 610 -9.35 12.36 -30.24
C GLU A 610 -10.09 12.04 -28.91
N ASN A 611 -10.28 10.77 -28.59
CA ASN A 611 -10.86 10.36 -27.31
C ASN A 611 -9.98 10.72 -26.10
N PHE A 612 -8.65 10.67 -26.24
CA PHE A 612 -7.75 11.21 -25.21
C PHE A 612 -7.86 12.73 -25.09
N ALA A 613 -7.88 13.47 -26.20
CA ALA A 613 -8.04 14.93 -26.19
C ALA A 613 -9.37 15.38 -25.56
N LYS A 614 -10.46 14.63 -25.79
CA LYS A 614 -11.77 14.85 -25.15
C LYS A 614 -11.82 14.40 -23.68
N ALA A 615 -10.76 13.74 -23.20
CA ALA A 615 -10.65 13.09 -21.90
C ALA A 615 -11.76 12.05 -21.61
N MET A 616 -12.08 11.25 -22.63
CA MET A 616 -12.99 10.10 -22.54
C MET A 616 -12.30 8.90 -21.88
N THR A 617 -11.59 9.11 -20.76
CA THR A 617 -10.64 8.17 -20.15
C THR A 617 -11.19 7.41 -18.94
N THR A 618 -12.52 7.41 -18.72
CA THR A 618 -13.11 6.55 -17.66
C THR A 618 -12.82 5.08 -17.96
N GLY A 619 -12.29 4.35 -16.97
CA GLY A 619 -11.85 2.97 -17.13
C GLY A 619 -10.53 2.79 -17.88
N VAL A 620 -9.84 3.87 -18.29
CA VAL A 620 -8.54 3.82 -18.94
C VAL A 620 -7.46 4.08 -17.90
N PHE A 621 -6.65 3.06 -17.63
CA PHE A 621 -5.57 3.05 -16.63
C PHE A 621 -4.69 4.32 -16.69
N GLN A 622 -4.21 4.80 -15.54
CA GLN A 622 -3.43 6.06 -15.34
C GLN A 622 -4.17 7.37 -15.64
N PHE A 623 -5.20 7.39 -16.50
CA PHE A 623 -5.79 8.62 -17.02
C PHE A 623 -7.19 8.96 -16.48
N GLU A 624 -7.63 8.33 -15.39
CA GLU A 624 -9.01 8.43 -14.91
C GLU A 624 -9.30 9.67 -14.04
N SER A 625 -8.29 10.25 -13.39
CA SER A 625 -8.49 11.30 -12.37
C SER A 625 -8.95 12.63 -12.98
N GLY A 626 -9.70 13.43 -12.20
CA GLY A 626 -10.26 14.70 -12.69
C GLY A 626 -9.20 15.68 -13.20
N GLY A 627 -8.09 15.85 -12.48
CA GLY A 627 -7.02 16.76 -12.92
C GLY A 627 -6.21 16.19 -14.10
N MET A 628 -6.04 14.87 -14.20
CA MET A 628 -5.42 14.27 -15.39
C MET A 628 -6.30 14.46 -16.63
N ARG A 629 -7.62 14.29 -16.51
CA ARG A 629 -8.57 14.59 -17.58
C ARG A 629 -8.51 16.06 -18.02
N ARG A 630 -8.34 16.98 -17.07
CA ARG A 630 -8.13 18.41 -17.39
C ARG A 630 -6.83 18.60 -18.18
N LEU A 631 -5.73 18.00 -17.74
CA LEU A 631 -4.45 18.08 -18.45
C LEU A 631 -4.57 17.57 -19.89
N LEU A 632 -5.20 16.41 -20.11
CA LEU A 632 -5.40 15.88 -21.46
C LEU A 632 -6.20 16.83 -22.35
N LYS A 633 -7.24 17.48 -21.82
CA LYS A 633 -7.99 18.51 -22.56
C LYS A 633 -7.11 19.70 -22.92
N GLU A 634 -6.30 20.20 -21.99
CA GLU A 634 -5.35 21.29 -22.25
C GLU A 634 -4.34 20.90 -23.32
N LEU A 635 -3.79 19.69 -23.24
CA LEU A 635 -2.87 19.16 -24.25
C LEU A 635 -3.53 19.01 -25.62
N GLY A 636 -4.83 18.75 -25.70
CA GLY A 636 -5.56 18.62 -26.98
C GLY A 636 -6.17 19.92 -27.52
N LYS A 637 -6.00 21.07 -26.85
CA LYS A 637 -6.66 22.34 -27.25
C LYS A 637 -6.20 22.88 -28.60
N ASP A 638 -4.98 22.59 -29.02
CA ASP A 638 -4.44 22.99 -30.33
C ASP A 638 -4.99 22.14 -31.49
N GLY A 639 -5.92 21.21 -31.21
CA GLY A 639 -6.52 20.32 -32.17
C GLY A 639 -5.75 19.02 -32.39
N THR A 640 -4.59 18.83 -31.74
CA THR A 640 -3.76 17.63 -31.89
C THR A 640 -3.28 17.09 -30.55
N ILE A 641 -3.25 15.77 -30.40
CA ILE A 641 -2.57 15.14 -29.26
C ILE A 641 -1.82 13.93 -29.78
N THR A 642 -0.58 13.75 -29.35
CA THR A 642 0.26 12.62 -29.78
C THR A 642 0.40 11.58 -28.68
N PHE A 643 0.89 10.39 -29.02
CA PHE A 643 1.23 9.37 -28.03
C PHE A 643 2.30 9.88 -27.04
N GLU A 644 3.26 10.67 -27.52
CA GLU A 644 4.32 11.30 -26.73
C GLU A 644 3.74 12.29 -25.72
N ASP A 645 2.73 13.08 -26.08
CA ASP A 645 2.03 13.98 -25.15
C ASP A 645 1.30 13.22 -24.05
N ILE A 646 0.59 12.14 -24.42
CA ILE A 646 -0.10 11.27 -23.46
C ILE A 646 0.93 10.63 -22.51
N THR A 647 2.09 10.23 -23.05
CA THR A 647 3.20 9.69 -22.26
C THR A 647 3.74 10.74 -21.30
N ALA A 648 3.97 11.98 -21.75
CA ALA A 648 4.45 13.09 -20.92
C ALA A 648 3.47 13.45 -19.80
N ALA A 649 2.16 13.37 -20.06
CA ALA A 649 1.14 13.64 -19.05
C ALA A 649 1.30 12.75 -17.80
N THR A 650 1.73 11.49 -17.96
CA THR A 650 1.98 10.58 -16.82
C THR A 650 3.15 11.03 -15.94
N ALA A 651 4.14 11.71 -16.52
CA ALA A 651 5.27 12.27 -15.80
C ALA A 651 4.95 13.64 -15.19
N LEU A 652 4.17 14.47 -15.88
CA LEU A 652 3.87 15.86 -15.50
C LEU A 652 2.79 15.98 -14.41
N TYR A 653 1.79 15.09 -14.37
CA TYR A 653 0.69 15.20 -13.41
C TYR A 653 1.09 14.67 -12.01
N ARG A 654 2.01 15.38 -11.35
CA ARG A 654 2.56 15.06 -10.03
C ARG A 654 2.80 16.36 -9.24
N PRO A 655 2.78 16.34 -7.88
CA PRO A 655 2.88 17.56 -7.07
C PRO A 655 4.07 18.46 -7.42
N GLY A 656 5.26 17.90 -7.62
CA GLY A 656 6.46 18.68 -7.95
C GLY A 656 6.39 19.45 -9.28
N PRO A 657 6.21 18.78 -10.43
CA PRO A 657 6.04 19.46 -11.71
C PRO A 657 4.87 20.45 -11.72
N MET A 658 3.78 20.16 -11.00
CA MET A 658 2.64 21.07 -10.84
C MET A 658 3.00 22.34 -10.05
N GLU A 659 3.69 22.20 -8.92
CA GLU A 659 4.11 23.33 -8.06
C GLU A 659 5.16 24.22 -8.77
N SER A 660 6.00 23.63 -9.62
CA SER A 660 7.05 24.36 -10.35
C SER A 660 6.56 25.10 -11.60
N GLY A 661 5.29 24.98 -11.99
CA GLY A 661 4.75 25.54 -13.24
C GLY A 661 5.18 24.80 -14.51
N MET A 662 5.97 23.72 -14.40
CA MET A 662 6.47 22.92 -15.52
C MET A 662 5.34 22.30 -16.35
N MET A 663 4.29 21.82 -15.68
CA MET A 663 3.10 21.31 -16.34
C MET A 663 2.43 22.39 -17.20
N ASP A 664 2.37 23.63 -16.71
CA ASP A 664 1.77 24.75 -17.42
C ASP A 664 2.60 25.17 -18.62
N SER A 665 3.91 25.35 -18.44
CA SER A 665 4.81 25.66 -19.55
C SER A 665 4.80 24.60 -20.64
N TYR A 666 4.66 23.31 -20.31
CA TYR A 666 4.59 22.26 -21.33
C TYR A 666 3.42 22.47 -22.30
N PHE A 667 2.19 22.64 -21.80
CA PHE A 667 1.05 22.80 -22.69
C PHE A 667 0.98 24.20 -23.32
N LEU A 668 1.46 25.25 -22.64
CA LEU A 668 1.52 26.60 -23.22
C LEU A 668 2.48 26.67 -24.40
N ARG A 669 3.68 26.06 -24.28
CA ARG A 669 4.65 25.97 -25.37
C ARG A 669 4.13 25.12 -26.53
N LYS A 670 3.49 23.99 -26.22
CA LYS A 670 2.84 23.15 -27.23
C LYS A 670 1.80 23.95 -28.02
N GLN A 671 0.94 24.71 -27.34
CA GLN A 671 -0.10 25.53 -27.95
C GLN A 671 0.45 26.77 -28.69
N GLY A 672 1.76 27.04 -28.64
CA GLY A 672 2.37 28.25 -29.20
C GLY A 672 2.11 29.53 -28.39
N ASN A 673 1.61 29.40 -27.16
CA ASN A 673 1.33 30.50 -26.24
C ASN A 673 2.56 30.93 -25.42
N GLU A 674 3.63 30.13 -25.42
CA GLU A 674 4.92 30.43 -24.81
C GLU A 674 6.05 30.04 -25.79
N TYR A 675 7.12 30.85 -25.84
CA TYR A 675 8.28 30.56 -26.70
C TYR A 675 9.11 29.38 -26.16
N VAL A 676 9.55 28.50 -27.05
CA VAL A 676 10.45 27.39 -26.70
C VAL A 676 11.89 27.88 -26.74
N GLU A 677 12.49 28.07 -25.56
CA GLU A 677 13.90 28.43 -25.42
C GLU A 677 14.73 27.21 -24.95
N TYR A 678 15.94 27.08 -25.50
CA TYR A 678 16.92 26.09 -25.08
C TYR A 678 18.16 26.80 -24.53
N ASP A 679 18.64 26.39 -23.36
CA ASP A 679 19.85 26.97 -22.75
C ASP A 679 21.10 26.83 -23.64
N HIS A 680 21.16 25.81 -24.49
CA HIS A 680 22.25 25.57 -25.44
C HIS A 680 21.76 24.82 -26.71
N PRO A 681 22.32 25.08 -27.92
CA PRO A 681 21.91 24.38 -29.15
C PRO A 681 22.00 22.85 -29.09
N LEU A 682 22.96 22.29 -28.35
CA LEU A 682 23.08 20.83 -28.16
C LEU A 682 21.94 20.21 -27.33
N MET A 683 21.16 21.03 -26.60
CA MET A 683 20.00 20.56 -25.84
C MET A 683 18.75 20.45 -26.71
N GLU A 684 18.70 21.14 -27.85
CA GLU A 684 17.53 21.15 -28.73
C GLU A 684 17.14 19.73 -29.18
N PRO A 685 18.03 18.88 -29.73
CA PRO A 685 17.64 17.52 -30.14
C PRO A 685 17.13 16.63 -28.99
N ILE A 686 17.45 16.98 -27.74
CA ILE A 686 17.11 16.19 -26.54
C ILE A 686 15.75 16.63 -25.96
N LEU A 687 15.49 17.94 -25.98
CA LEU A 687 14.33 18.55 -25.34
C LEU A 687 13.24 18.98 -26.33
N GLN A 688 13.50 18.98 -27.63
CA GLN A 688 12.50 19.29 -28.66
C GLN A 688 11.24 18.40 -28.57
N PRO A 689 11.33 17.08 -28.32
CA PRO A 689 10.15 16.24 -28.11
C PRO A 689 9.29 16.61 -26.88
N THR A 690 9.81 17.45 -25.99
CA THR A 690 9.12 17.93 -24.79
C THR A 690 9.08 19.46 -24.71
N PHE A 691 9.14 20.12 -25.88
CA PHE A 691 9.00 21.58 -26.01
C PHE A 691 9.99 22.38 -25.12
N GLY A 692 11.24 21.92 -25.05
CA GLY A 692 12.28 22.56 -24.23
C GLY A 692 12.14 22.33 -22.73
N VAL A 693 11.11 21.61 -22.27
CA VAL A 693 10.89 21.28 -20.87
C VAL A 693 11.61 19.97 -20.55
N MET A 694 12.48 19.96 -19.54
CA MET A 694 13.03 18.70 -19.01
C MET A 694 11.91 17.96 -18.26
N VAL A 695 11.58 16.73 -18.67
CA VAL A 695 10.50 15.92 -18.08
C VAL A 695 11.03 14.56 -17.60
N TYR A 696 12.01 14.00 -18.30
CA TYR A 696 12.52 12.66 -18.04
C TYR A 696 13.94 12.64 -17.46
N GLN A 697 14.24 11.60 -16.69
CA GLN A 697 15.57 11.31 -16.18
C GLN A 697 16.55 11.02 -17.31
N GLU A 698 16.09 10.35 -18.37
CA GLU A 698 16.85 10.06 -19.58
C GLU A 698 17.31 11.37 -20.27
N GLN A 699 16.50 12.43 -20.24
CA GLN A 699 16.88 13.74 -20.80
C GLN A 699 18.01 14.37 -19.99
N VAL A 700 17.95 14.30 -18.65
CA VAL A 700 19.06 14.76 -17.79
C VAL A 700 20.35 14.02 -18.10
N MET A 701 20.26 12.69 -18.29
CA MET A 701 21.42 11.90 -18.67
C MET A 701 21.97 12.30 -20.04
N GLN A 702 21.10 12.53 -21.03
CA GLN A 702 21.52 12.98 -22.37
C GLN A 702 22.13 14.38 -22.34
N VAL A 703 21.56 15.32 -21.58
CA VAL A 703 22.09 16.68 -21.41
C VAL A 703 23.47 16.64 -20.75
N ALA A 704 23.65 15.87 -19.67
CA ALA A 704 24.96 15.73 -19.02
C ALA A 704 26.02 15.15 -19.97
N ARG A 705 25.65 14.21 -20.85
CA ARG A 705 26.56 13.67 -21.86
C ARG A 705 26.90 14.70 -22.94
N ALA A 706 25.90 15.39 -23.47
CA ALA A 706 26.07 16.32 -24.58
C ALA A 706 26.77 17.62 -24.18
N ILE A 707 26.48 18.13 -22.99
CA ILE A 707 26.97 19.43 -22.50
C ILE A 707 28.22 19.26 -21.63
N ALA A 708 28.23 18.31 -20.68
CA ALA A 708 29.33 18.14 -19.74
C ALA A 708 30.32 17.03 -20.15
N GLY A 709 30.09 16.34 -21.27
CA GLY A 709 30.97 15.26 -21.76
C GLY A 709 30.96 14.01 -20.88
N TYR A 710 29.92 13.81 -20.06
CA TYR A 710 29.80 12.64 -19.19
C TYR A 710 29.78 11.34 -20.01
N SER A 711 30.34 10.27 -19.45
CA SER A 711 30.08 8.92 -19.95
C SER A 711 28.63 8.51 -19.64
N ALA A 712 28.09 7.51 -20.34
CA ALA A 712 26.74 7.02 -20.03
C ALA A 712 26.61 6.46 -18.58
N PRO A 713 27.62 5.74 -18.03
CA PRO A 713 27.66 5.38 -16.61
C PRO A 713 27.67 6.56 -15.64
N ASP A 714 28.47 7.60 -15.90
CA ASP A 714 28.56 8.78 -15.05
C ASP A 714 27.24 9.56 -15.04
N ALA A 715 26.54 9.61 -16.17
CA ALA A 715 25.23 10.25 -16.27
C ALA A 715 24.17 9.52 -15.42
N ASP A 716 24.14 8.18 -15.39
CA ASP A 716 23.26 7.44 -14.48
C ASP A 716 23.64 7.66 -13.00
N LYS A 717 24.94 7.78 -12.70
CA LYS A 717 25.42 8.10 -11.36
C LYS A 717 24.93 9.46 -10.89
N LEU A 718 25.04 10.50 -11.73
CA LEU A 718 24.52 11.84 -11.45
C LEU A 718 23.03 11.80 -11.11
N ARG A 719 22.22 11.14 -11.96
CA ARG A 719 20.78 10.95 -11.74
C ARG A 719 20.47 10.28 -10.39
N LYS A 720 21.22 9.23 -10.01
CA LYS A 720 21.03 8.53 -8.72
C LYS A 720 21.34 9.42 -7.53
N ILE A 721 22.41 10.23 -7.62
CA ILE A 721 22.80 11.16 -6.55
C ILE A 721 21.71 12.22 -6.36
N MET A 722 21.22 12.79 -7.46
CA MET A 722 20.12 13.76 -7.45
C MET A 722 18.85 13.17 -6.83
N GLY A 723 18.47 11.95 -7.23
CA GLY A 723 17.29 11.28 -6.67
C GLY A 723 17.37 11.00 -5.17
N LYS A 724 18.58 10.82 -4.61
CA LYS A 724 18.81 10.59 -3.17
C LYS A 724 18.99 11.87 -2.36
N LYS A 725 19.09 13.04 -3.00
CA LYS A 725 19.30 14.35 -2.36
C LYS A 725 20.46 14.34 -1.35
N LEU A 726 21.60 13.73 -1.69
CA LEU A 726 22.78 13.65 -0.82
C LEU A 726 23.59 14.95 -0.94
N PRO A 727 23.57 15.87 0.05
CA PRO A 727 24.10 17.23 -0.13
C PRO A 727 25.60 17.25 -0.43
N GLU A 728 26.37 16.40 0.24
CA GLU A 728 27.82 16.32 0.07
C GLU A 728 28.24 15.70 -1.27
N GLU A 729 27.48 14.73 -1.78
CA GLU A 729 27.75 14.13 -3.09
C GLU A 729 27.29 15.04 -4.24
N MET A 730 26.20 15.80 -4.04
CA MET A 730 25.73 16.80 -5.01
C MET A 730 26.77 17.90 -5.24
N LYS A 731 27.42 18.41 -4.17
CA LYS A 731 28.50 19.41 -4.30
C LYS A 731 29.66 18.90 -5.15
N LYS A 732 30.08 17.64 -4.95
CA LYS A 732 31.17 17.03 -5.72
C LYS A 732 30.81 16.89 -7.20
N GLU A 733 29.59 16.45 -7.49
CA GLU A 733 29.11 16.31 -8.86
C GLU A 733 28.89 17.66 -9.55
N ARG A 734 28.49 18.71 -8.82
CA ARG A 734 28.41 20.07 -9.37
C ARG A 734 29.76 20.53 -9.90
N GLY A 735 30.84 20.33 -9.15
CA GLY A 735 32.19 20.69 -9.58
C GLY A 735 32.60 19.99 -10.88
N LYS A 736 32.40 18.66 -10.95
CA LYS A 736 32.68 17.87 -12.15
C LYS A 736 31.85 18.28 -13.36
N PHE A 737 30.56 18.56 -13.15
CA PHE A 737 29.68 18.99 -14.22
C PHE A 737 30.15 20.32 -14.81
N VAL A 738 30.44 21.31 -13.97
CA VAL A 738 30.93 22.62 -14.41
C VAL A 738 32.25 22.49 -15.18
N GLU A 739 33.23 21.77 -14.63
CA GLU A 739 34.51 21.50 -15.31
C GLU A 739 34.29 20.79 -16.67
N GLY A 740 33.39 19.81 -16.70
CA GLY A 740 33.00 19.08 -17.90
C GLY A 740 32.38 19.98 -18.96
N CYS A 741 31.49 20.89 -18.58
CA CYS A 741 30.85 21.86 -19.48
C CYS A 741 31.88 22.82 -20.10
N VAL A 742 32.75 23.39 -19.26
CA VAL A 742 33.84 24.29 -19.71
C VAL A 742 34.75 23.55 -20.70
N LYS A 743 35.09 22.29 -20.41
CA LYS A 743 35.97 21.50 -21.28
C LYS A 743 35.30 21.06 -22.60
N THR A 744 34.02 20.72 -22.56
CA THR A 744 33.32 20.08 -23.70
C THR A 744 32.77 21.12 -24.68
N ILE A 745 32.19 22.20 -24.17
CA ILE A 745 31.51 23.22 -25.00
C ILE A 745 32.08 24.63 -24.83
N ALA A 746 33.14 24.82 -24.04
CA ALA A 746 33.80 26.11 -23.82
C ALA A 746 32.86 27.22 -23.32
N CYS A 747 31.92 26.87 -22.42
CA CYS A 747 31.00 27.83 -21.81
C CYS A 747 31.59 28.53 -20.56
N ASP A 748 30.91 29.58 -20.10
CA ASP A 748 31.22 30.25 -18.83
C ASP A 748 30.86 29.37 -17.61
N GLU A 749 31.69 29.43 -16.55
CA GLU A 749 31.49 28.66 -15.32
C GLU A 749 30.18 29.03 -14.60
N THR A 750 29.80 30.31 -14.62
CA THR A 750 28.57 30.80 -14.00
C THR A 750 27.36 30.23 -14.72
N TRP A 751 27.38 30.25 -16.05
CA TRP A 751 26.32 29.65 -16.86
C TRP A 751 26.21 28.13 -16.60
N ALA A 752 27.33 27.42 -16.57
CA ALA A 752 27.34 25.98 -16.29
C ALA A 752 26.79 25.66 -14.88
N GLY A 753 27.12 26.50 -13.90
CA GLY A 753 26.56 26.42 -12.55
C GLY A 753 25.06 26.63 -12.54
N LEU A 754 24.55 27.66 -13.22
CA LEU A 754 23.10 27.92 -13.33
C LEU A 754 22.36 26.77 -14.03
N LEU A 755 22.95 26.18 -15.07
CA LEU A 755 22.39 25.00 -15.72
C LEU A 755 22.33 23.81 -14.76
N PHE A 756 23.39 23.57 -13.97
CA PHE A 756 23.38 22.53 -12.96
C PHE A 756 22.29 22.77 -11.90
N ASP A 757 22.14 24.00 -11.42
CA ASP A 757 21.14 24.34 -10.40
C ASP A 757 19.70 24.12 -10.96
N LYS A 758 19.46 24.41 -12.25
CA LYS A 758 18.22 24.04 -12.96
C LYS A 758 18.03 22.53 -13.01
N ILE A 759 19.07 21.76 -13.34
CA ILE A 759 19.01 20.29 -13.39
C ILE A 759 18.76 19.71 -11.99
N GLU A 760 19.39 20.23 -10.93
CA GLU A 760 19.19 19.80 -9.55
C GLU A 760 17.74 20.04 -9.09
N GLY A 761 17.22 21.24 -9.34
CA GLY A 761 15.81 21.56 -9.06
C GLY A 761 14.84 20.64 -9.80
N PHE A 762 15.16 20.30 -11.05
CA PHE A 762 14.39 19.37 -11.87
C PHE A 762 14.51 17.90 -11.43
N ALA A 763 15.72 17.44 -11.12
CA ALA A 763 16.01 16.02 -10.92
C ALA A 763 15.34 15.45 -9.65
N GLY A 764 14.92 16.32 -8.72
CA GLY A 764 14.00 15.95 -7.65
C GLY A 764 12.64 15.42 -8.13
N TYR A 765 12.25 15.73 -9.37
CA TYR A 765 10.93 15.46 -9.95
C TYR A 765 10.95 14.71 -11.28
N GLY A 766 12.11 14.60 -11.94
CA GLY A 766 12.25 13.92 -13.22
C GLY A 766 11.79 12.45 -13.18
N PHE A 767 11.12 12.02 -14.25
CA PHE A 767 10.48 10.71 -14.31
C PHE A 767 11.20 9.70 -15.23
N ASN A 768 10.96 8.41 -15.02
CA ASN A 768 11.48 7.35 -15.88
C ASN A 768 10.72 7.29 -17.21
N LYS A 769 11.34 7.66 -18.33
CA LYS A 769 10.68 7.62 -19.64
C LYS A 769 10.27 6.20 -20.03
N SER A 770 11.13 5.21 -19.78
CA SER A 770 10.86 3.80 -20.12
C SER A 770 9.55 3.32 -19.45
N HIS A 771 9.40 3.62 -18.16
CA HIS A 771 8.20 3.29 -17.39
C HIS A 771 6.95 4.04 -17.88
N SER A 772 7.08 5.34 -18.19
CA SER A 772 5.97 6.12 -18.76
C SER A 772 5.48 5.53 -20.08
N VAL A 773 6.39 5.17 -20.99
CA VAL A 773 6.04 4.58 -22.31
C VAL A 773 5.33 3.25 -22.12
N GLU A 774 5.90 2.35 -21.31
CA GLU A 774 5.33 1.02 -21.04
C GLU A 774 3.88 1.10 -20.54
N TYR A 775 3.60 1.97 -19.56
CA TYR A 775 2.25 2.12 -19.01
C TYR A 775 1.29 2.85 -19.95
N THR A 776 1.82 3.77 -20.76
CA THR A 776 1.03 4.49 -21.76
C THR A 776 0.60 3.55 -22.89
N LEU A 777 1.41 2.55 -23.26
CA LEU A 777 1.01 1.51 -24.23
C LEU A 777 -0.20 0.70 -23.75
N ILE A 778 -0.24 0.25 -22.49
CA ILE A 778 -1.40 -0.46 -21.93
C ILE A 778 -2.64 0.43 -21.96
N SER A 779 -2.46 1.70 -21.60
CA SER A 779 -3.54 2.69 -21.57
C SER A 779 -4.08 2.98 -22.96
N TYR A 780 -3.19 3.10 -23.95
CA TYR A 780 -3.54 3.29 -25.35
C TYR A 780 -4.27 2.07 -25.93
N GLN A 781 -3.80 0.85 -25.66
CA GLN A 781 -4.49 -0.39 -26.05
C GLN A 781 -5.90 -0.46 -25.44
N SER A 782 -6.04 -0.08 -24.17
CA SER A 782 -7.34 -0.01 -23.49
C SER A 782 -8.27 1.00 -24.16
N MET A 783 -7.77 2.20 -24.48
CA MET A 783 -8.55 3.21 -25.19
C MET A 783 -8.90 2.77 -26.62
N TRP A 784 -8.01 2.07 -27.31
CA TRP A 784 -8.28 1.54 -28.64
C TRP A 784 -9.42 0.52 -28.62
N LEU A 785 -9.44 -0.37 -27.62
CA LEU A 785 -10.55 -1.30 -27.39
C LEU A 785 -11.84 -0.54 -27.08
N LYS A 786 -11.79 0.46 -26.19
CA LYS A 786 -12.93 1.31 -25.88
C LYS A 786 -13.48 2.05 -27.10
N THR A 787 -12.61 2.47 -28.01
CA THR A 787 -12.99 3.25 -29.19
C THR A 787 -13.56 2.37 -30.30
N ASN A 788 -12.95 1.20 -30.54
CA ASN A 788 -13.28 0.34 -31.68
C ASN A 788 -14.24 -0.82 -31.32
N TYR A 789 -14.30 -1.21 -30.05
CA TYR A 789 -15.15 -2.28 -29.50
C TYR A 789 -15.75 -1.84 -28.16
N PRO A 790 -16.54 -0.74 -28.14
CA PRO A 790 -16.99 -0.10 -26.90
C PRO A 790 -17.81 -1.04 -26.02
N VAL A 791 -18.75 -1.80 -26.60
CA VAL A 791 -19.64 -2.69 -25.84
C VAL A 791 -18.86 -3.83 -25.16
N GLU A 792 -17.88 -4.40 -25.84
CA GLU A 792 -16.99 -5.42 -25.27
C GLU A 792 -16.07 -4.84 -24.18
N PHE A 793 -15.54 -3.63 -24.39
CA PHE A 793 -14.73 -2.94 -23.39
C PHE A 793 -15.53 -2.63 -22.12
N PHE A 794 -16.73 -2.03 -22.25
CA PHE A 794 -17.56 -1.68 -21.10
C PHE A 794 -18.06 -2.93 -20.37
N ALA A 795 -18.43 -4.01 -21.09
CA ALA A 795 -18.76 -5.29 -20.46
C ALA A 795 -17.60 -5.82 -19.61
N ALA A 796 -16.37 -5.78 -20.14
CA ALA A 796 -15.19 -6.22 -19.41
C ALA A 796 -14.88 -5.33 -18.20
N ALA A 797 -14.87 -4.00 -18.39
CA ALA A 797 -14.55 -3.04 -17.35
C ALA A 797 -15.58 -3.08 -16.20
N LEU A 798 -16.88 -3.14 -16.51
CA LEU A 798 -17.95 -3.27 -15.52
C LEU A 798 -17.93 -4.62 -14.80
N THR A 799 -17.38 -5.67 -15.42
CA THR A 799 -17.22 -6.98 -14.78
C THR A 799 -16.10 -6.97 -13.74
N LEU A 800 -14.95 -6.35 -14.05
CA LEU A 800 -13.71 -6.54 -13.29
C LEU A 800 -13.30 -5.38 -12.40
N LEU A 801 -13.67 -4.13 -12.72
CA LEU A 801 -13.27 -2.97 -11.92
C LEU A 801 -14.08 -2.84 -10.62
N ASP A 802 -13.50 -2.13 -9.65
CA ASP A 802 -14.06 -1.93 -8.32
C ASP A 802 -15.37 -1.11 -8.31
N GLU A 803 -16.18 -1.31 -7.28
CA GLU A 803 -17.54 -0.73 -7.16
C GLU A 803 -17.59 0.79 -7.24
N ASP A 804 -16.53 1.48 -6.77
CA ASP A 804 -16.42 2.94 -6.79
C ASP A 804 -16.25 3.51 -8.21
N LYS A 805 -15.73 2.71 -9.15
CA LYS A 805 -15.56 3.09 -10.56
C LYS A 805 -16.81 2.88 -11.41
N LEU A 806 -17.71 1.99 -10.98
CA LEU A 806 -18.87 1.56 -11.77
C LEU A 806 -19.82 2.71 -12.17
N PRO A 807 -20.18 3.68 -11.29
CA PRO A 807 -21.09 4.75 -11.68
C PRO A 807 -20.55 5.61 -12.82
N GLY A 808 -19.23 5.86 -12.80
CA GLY A 808 -18.55 6.59 -13.87
C GLY A 808 -18.57 5.82 -15.17
N LEU A 809 -18.33 4.51 -15.13
CA LEU A 809 -18.37 3.64 -16.30
C LEU A 809 -19.76 3.53 -16.92
N ILE A 810 -20.82 3.45 -16.12
CA ILE A 810 -22.20 3.40 -16.64
C ILE A 810 -22.55 4.67 -17.39
N ARG A 811 -22.32 5.84 -16.77
CA ARG A 811 -22.56 7.13 -17.43
C ARG A 811 -21.75 7.28 -18.72
N ASP A 812 -20.55 6.72 -18.75
CA ASP A 812 -19.73 6.74 -19.94
C ASP A 812 -20.24 5.75 -21.01
N ALA A 813 -20.66 4.55 -20.63
CA ALA A 813 -21.29 3.59 -21.53
C ALA A 813 -22.56 4.17 -22.18
N GLU A 814 -23.39 4.89 -21.41
CA GLU A 814 -24.57 5.61 -21.90
C GLU A 814 -24.21 6.66 -22.97
N ARG A 815 -23.07 7.38 -22.81
CA ARG A 815 -22.57 8.31 -23.83
C ARG A 815 -22.15 7.62 -25.13
N PHE A 816 -21.74 6.36 -25.04
CA PHE A 816 -21.49 5.50 -26.20
C PHE A 816 -22.76 4.81 -26.72
N GLY A 817 -23.94 5.14 -26.18
CA GLY A 817 -25.23 4.58 -26.60
C GLY A 817 -25.51 3.17 -26.08
N ILE A 818 -24.82 2.74 -25.01
CA ILE A 818 -24.94 1.40 -24.43
C ILE A 818 -25.84 1.44 -23.18
N ASP A 819 -26.97 0.74 -23.21
CA ASP A 819 -27.85 0.54 -22.05
C ASP A 819 -27.33 -0.58 -21.15
N VAL A 820 -27.27 -0.29 -19.84
CA VAL A 820 -26.99 -1.29 -18.82
C VAL A 820 -28.31 -1.74 -18.18
N SER A 821 -28.75 -2.94 -18.54
CA SER A 821 -29.98 -3.55 -18.08
C SER A 821 -29.80 -4.32 -16.77
N MET A 822 -30.89 -4.36 -15.98
CA MET A 822 -30.97 -5.11 -14.72
C MET A 822 -30.73 -6.62 -14.93
N PRO A 823 -30.35 -7.36 -13.87
CA PRO A 823 -30.20 -8.81 -13.95
C PRO A 823 -31.44 -9.50 -14.53
N ASP A 824 -31.23 -10.58 -15.27
CA ASP A 824 -32.27 -11.39 -15.92
C ASP A 824 -31.93 -12.87 -15.69
N ILE A 825 -32.89 -13.62 -15.17
CA ILE A 825 -32.66 -15.02 -14.77
C ILE A 825 -32.17 -15.91 -15.93
N ASN A 826 -32.58 -15.61 -17.15
CA ASN A 826 -32.26 -16.40 -18.34
C ASN A 826 -31.04 -15.87 -19.11
N ILE A 827 -30.60 -14.63 -18.86
CA ILE A 827 -29.43 -14.05 -19.53
C ILE A 827 -28.22 -13.98 -18.60
N SER A 828 -28.36 -13.37 -17.42
CA SER A 828 -27.24 -13.05 -16.51
C SER A 828 -26.37 -14.26 -16.18
N THR A 829 -25.07 -14.01 -16.00
CA THR A 829 -24.06 -15.02 -15.62
C THR A 829 -23.18 -14.50 -14.47
N SER A 830 -21.93 -14.95 -14.40
CA SER A 830 -20.90 -14.41 -13.50
C SER A 830 -20.28 -13.10 -14.01
N ARG A 831 -20.47 -12.74 -15.27
CA ARG A 831 -19.94 -11.52 -15.92
C ARG A 831 -21.02 -10.76 -16.69
N PHE A 832 -20.77 -9.51 -17.07
CA PHE A 832 -21.72 -8.72 -17.85
C PHE A 832 -21.95 -9.36 -19.22
N GLU A 833 -23.18 -9.80 -19.50
CA GLU A 833 -23.51 -10.40 -20.79
C GLU A 833 -23.88 -9.33 -21.83
N ILE A 834 -23.40 -9.50 -23.06
CA ILE A 834 -23.67 -8.60 -24.17
C ILE A 834 -24.91 -9.14 -24.92
N ALA A 835 -26.08 -8.65 -24.54
CA ALA A 835 -27.34 -9.07 -25.15
C ALA A 835 -27.49 -8.54 -26.59
N THR A 836 -27.00 -7.33 -26.86
CA THR A 836 -26.94 -6.71 -28.21
C THR A 836 -25.76 -5.73 -28.27
N ASP A 837 -25.48 -5.13 -29.44
CA ASP A 837 -24.41 -4.12 -29.58
C ASP A 837 -24.61 -2.85 -28.72
N VAL A 838 -25.82 -2.65 -28.19
CA VAL A 838 -26.19 -1.48 -27.37
C VAL A 838 -26.78 -1.88 -26.02
N ARG A 839 -26.65 -3.15 -25.60
CA ARG A 839 -27.29 -3.63 -24.36
C ARG A 839 -26.42 -4.62 -23.61
N LEU A 840 -26.05 -4.24 -22.39
CA LEU A 840 -25.36 -5.07 -21.40
C LEU A 840 -26.34 -5.53 -20.31
N VAL A 841 -26.16 -6.73 -19.78
CA VAL A 841 -26.99 -7.28 -18.70
C VAL A 841 -26.13 -7.55 -17.46
N ILE A 842 -26.54 -7.00 -16.32
CA ILE A 842 -25.80 -7.11 -15.05
C ILE A 842 -25.70 -8.59 -14.61
N PRO A 843 -24.51 -9.06 -14.19
CA PRO A 843 -24.33 -10.42 -13.69
C PRO A 843 -24.90 -10.63 -12.29
N PHE A 844 -25.18 -11.89 -11.95
CA PHE A 844 -25.56 -12.27 -10.58
C PHE A 844 -24.45 -11.97 -9.57
N GLN A 845 -23.18 -12.02 -10.00
CA GLN A 845 -22.02 -11.78 -9.16
C GLN A 845 -21.94 -10.35 -8.60
N ARG A 846 -22.64 -9.39 -9.21
CA ARG A 846 -22.74 -8.01 -8.72
C ARG A 846 -23.88 -7.79 -7.72
N ILE A 847 -24.74 -8.78 -7.51
CA ILE A 847 -25.82 -8.70 -6.52
C ILE A 847 -25.24 -8.98 -5.13
N LYS A 848 -25.32 -8.01 -4.24
CA LYS A 848 -24.87 -8.11 -2.86
C LYS A 848 -25.55 -9.30 -2.16
N GLY A 849 -24.73 -10.19 -1.63
CA GLY A 849 -25.20 -11.41 -0.94
C GLY A 849 -25.30 -12.65 -1.83
N LEU A 850 -25.02 -12.55 -3.13
CA LEU A 850 -24.87 -13.72 -4.00
C LEU A 850 -23.41 -14.16 -4.09
N SER A 851 -23.17 -15.44 -3.83
CA SER A 851 -21.84 -16.05 -3.94
C SER A 851 -21.63 -16.65 -5.33
N SER A 852 -20.37 -16.86 -5.72
CA SER A 852 -20.02 -17.59 -6.96
C SER A 852 -20.65 -18.98 -7.01
N LYS A 853 -20.77 -19.66 -5.87
CA LYS A 853 -21.48 -20.95 -5.76
C LYS A 853 -22.96 -20.82 -6.13
N ALA A 854 -23.64 -19.76 -5.68
CA ALA A 854 -25.04 -19.51 -6.04
C ALA A 854 -25.18 -19.21 -7.53
N THR A 855 -24.32 -18.37 -8.09
CA THR A 855 -24.28 -18.11 -9.53
C THR A 855 -24.11 -19.42 -10.33
N ASN A 856 -23.14 -20.26 -9.96
CA ASN A 856 -22.91 -21.53 -10.64
C ASN A 856 -24.10 -22.48 -10.53
N ALA A 857 -24.73 -22.58 -9.35
CA ALA A 857 -25.92 -23.42 -9.16
C ALA A 857 -27.09 -22.98 -10.06
N ILE A 858 -27.28 -21.67 -10.27
CA ILE A 858 -28.28 -21.13 -11.18
C ILE A 858 -27.95 -21.52 -12.63
N LEU A 859 -26.70 -21.35 -13.06
CA LEU A 859 -26.25 -21.67 -14.41
C LEU A 859 -26.35 -23.17 -14.72
N GLU A 860 -25.96 -24.03 -13.78
CA GLU A 860 -26.11 -25.48 -13.89
C GLU A 860 -27.57 -25.88 -14.03
N ALA A 861 -28.45 -25.33 -13.19
CA ALA A 861 -29.89 -25.57 -13.30
C ALA A 861 -30.44 -25.14 -14.66
N ARG A 862 -29.98 -23.99 -15.20
CA ARG A 862 -30.39 -23.43 -16.51
C ARG A 862 -29.99 -24.31 -17.70
N LYS A 863 -29.04 -25.25 -17.57
CA LYS A 863 -28.68 -26.18 -18.66
C LYS A 863 -29.84 -27.06 -19.13
N ALA A 864 -30.84 -27.30 -18.29
CA ALA A 864 -32.05 -28.04 -18.67
C ALA A 864 -33.05 -27.21 -19.50
N GLY A 865 -32.74 -25.96 -19.84
CA GLY A 865 -33.59 -25.04 -20.62
C GLY A 865 -33.80 -23.70 -19.90
N GLU A 866 -34.36 -22.71 -20.60
CA GLU A 866 -34.74 -21.44 -19.97
C GLU A 866 -35.73 -21.68 -18.81
N PHE A 867 -35.64 -20.86 -17.77
CA PHE A 867 -36.64 -20.85 -16.72
C PHE A 867 -37.92 -20.22 -17.24
N THR A 868 -39.06 -20.85 -16.98
CA THR A 868 -40.37 -20.37 -17.44
C THR A 868 -41.15 -19.61 -16.37
N SER A 869 -40.79 -19.79 -15.09
CA SER A 869 -41.43 -19.14 -13.94
C SER A 869 -40.51 -19.19 -12.71
N MET A 870 -40.84 -18.44 -11.67
CA MET A 870 -40.15 -18.51 -10.37
C MET A 870 -40.34 -19.90 -9.74
N ALA A 871 -41.49 -20.54 -9.94
CA ALA A 871 -41.75 -21.90 -9.47
C ALA A 871 -40.84 -22.92 -10.17
N ASP A 872 -40.65 -22.80 -11.49
CA ASP A 872 -39.72 -23.63 -12.25
C ASP A 872 -38.27 -23.47 -11.74
N PHE A 873 -37.84 -22.22 -11.54
CA PHE A 873 -36.53 -21.91 -10.94
C PHE A 873 -36.33 -22.60 -9.59
N VAL A 874 -37.25 -22.42 -8.64
CA VAL A 874 -37.15 -23.00 -7.28
C VAL A 874 -37.18 -24.54 -7.31
N SER A 875 -37.82 -25.14 -8.30
CA SER A 875 -37.86 -26.60 -8.46
C SER A 875 -36.53 -27.20 -8.95
N ARG A 876 -35.76 -26.43 -9.74
CA ARG A 876 -34.54 -26.88 -10.43
C ARG A 876 -33.24 -26.54 -9.71
N VAL A 877 -33.20 -25.43 -8.97
CA VAL A 877 -31.96 -24.98 -8.30
C VAL A 877 -31.64 -25.76 -7.02
N GLU A 878 -30.35 -25.84 -6.69
CA GLU A 878 -29.91 -26.43 -5.42
C GLU A 878 -30.33 -25.54 -4.24
N LYS A 879 -31.40 -25.92 -3.55
CA LYS A 879 -32.05 -25.10 -2.50
C LYS A 879 -31.15 -24.71 -1.32
N ARG A 880 -30.10 -25.50 -1.02
CA ARG A 880 -29.14 -25.17 0.05
C ARG A 880 -28.27 -23.97 -0.30
N VAL A 881 -27.83 -23.91 -1.56
CA VAL A 881 -26.99 -22.83 -2.08
C VAL A 881 -27.84 -21.63 -2.48
N CYS A 882 -28.92 -21.85 -3.23
CA CYS A 882 -29.91 -20.85 -3.60
C CYS A 882 -31.02 -20.76 -2.54
N ASN A 883 -30.65 -20.42 -1.31
CA ASN A 883 -31.58 -20.29 -0.19
C ASN A 883 -32.56 -19.10 -0.36
N ILE A 884 -33.50 -18.96 0.57
CA ILE A 884 -34.54 -17.91 0.49
C ILE A 884 -33.96 -16.49 0.38
N LYS A 885 -32.80 -16.20 0.99
CA LYS A 885 -32.16 -14.88 0.89
C LYS A 885 -31.70 -14.59 -0.53
N VAL A 886 -31.12 -15.57 -1.22
CA VAL A 886 -30.72 -15.46 -2.63
C VAL A 886 -31.95 -15.26 -3.51
N GLN A 887 -33.01 -16.02 -3.26
CA GLN A 887 -34.27 -15.90 -4.02
C GLN A 887 -34.91 -14.52 -3.85
N THR A 888 -34.99 -14.02 -2.62
CA THR A 888 -35.49 -12.67 -2.33
C THR A 888 -34.62 -11.58 -2.97
N ALA A 889 -33.30 -11.72 -2.97
CA ALA A 889 -32.42 -10.75 -3.61
C ALA A 889 -32.65 -10.70 -5.13
N LEU A 890 -32.75 -11.86 -5.80
CA LEU A 890 -33.05 -11.96 -7.23
C LEU A 890 -34.41 -11.35 -7.58
N ASP A 891 -35.42 -11.60 -6.76
CA ASP A 891 -36.76 -11.04 -6.92
C ASP A 891 -36.75 -9.51 -6.79
N LYS A 892 -36.10 -8.98 -5.75
CA LYS A 892 -36.00 -7.53 -5.51
C LYS A 892 -35.35 -6.76 -6.66
N VAL A 893 -34.28 -7.30 -7.23
CA VAL A 893 -33.60 -6.69 -8.39
C VAL A 893 -34.33 -6.89 -9.72
N GLY A 894 -35.45 -7.61 -9.72
CA GLY A 894 -36.29 -7.82 -10.90
C GLY A 894 -35.79 -8.92 -11.85
N ALA A 895 -34.99 -9.88 -11.37
CA ALA A 895 -34.43 -10.93 -12.23
C ALA A 895 -35.50 -11.83 -12.88
N PHE A 896 -36.69 -11.94 -12.29
CA PHE A 896 -37.79 -12.78 -12.77
C PHE A 896 -38.81 -12.03 -13.64
N CYS A 897 -38.67 -10.71 -13.86
CA CYS A 897 -39.70 -9.88 -14.50
C CYS A 897 -40.12 -10.36 -15.90
N ARG A 898 -39.24 -11.03 -16.66
CA ARG A 898 -39.58 -11.57 -18.00
C ARG A 898 -40.34 -12.88 -17.97
N VAL A 899 -40.18 -13.65 -16.90
CA VAL A 899 -40.82 -14.98 -16.74
C VAL A 899 -42.10 -14.89 -15.90
N GLU A 900 -42.22 -13.85 -15.06
CA GLU A 900 -43.40 -13.56 -14.25
C GLU A 900 -44.05 -12.25 -14.69
N GLN A 901 -44.99 -12.32 -15.64
CA GLN A 901 -45.64 -11.13 -16.24
C GLN A 901 -46.44 -10.27 -15.24
N THR A 902 -46.80 -10.83 -14.09
CA THR A 902 -47.53 -10.12 -13.02
C THR A 902 -46.61 -9.24 -12.17
N GLN A 903 -45.29 -9.38 -12.28
CA GLN A 903 -44.34 -8.57 -11.54
C GLN A 903 -44.16 -7.19 -12.16
N LYS A 904 -43.92 -6.20 -11.29
CA LYS A 904 -43.48 -4.87 -11.71
C LYS A 904 -42.15 -4.98 -12.49
N PRO A 905 -41.96 -4.20 -13.57
CA PRO A 905 -40.72 -4.19 -14.35
C PRO A 905 -39.47 -3.97 -13.50
N ALA A 906 -38.32 -4.45 -13.95
CA ALA A 906 -37.07 -4.33 -13.20
C ALA A 906 -36.64 -2.87 -12.96
N LYS A 907 -36.97 -1.96 -13.89
CA LYS A 907 -36.71 -0.50 -13.77
C LYS A 907 -37.84 0.28 -13.05
N ASP A 908 -38.80 -0.41 -12.42
CA ASP A 908 -39.90 0.26 -11.72
C ASP A 908 -39.37 1.13 -10.57
N PRO A 909 -39.87 2.38 -10.40
CA PRO A 909 -39.39 3.30 -9.37
C PRO A 909 -39.46 2.74 -7.94
N SER A 910 -40.41 1.84 -7.65
CA SER A 910 -40.53 1.20 -6.33
C SER A 910 -39.41 0.22 -6.00
N ARG A 911 -38.64 -0.23 -7.00
CA ARG A 911 -37.48 -1.13 -6.83
C ARG A 911 -36.17 -0.37 -6.60
N ILE A 912 -36.08 0.92 -6.93
CA ILE A 912 -34.81 1.68 -6.92
C ILE A 912 -34.10 1.61 -5.56
N ARG A 913 -34.85 1.64 -4.45
CA ARG A 913 -34.29 1.50 -3.11
C ARG A 913 -33.58 0.16 -2.90
N ASP A 914 -34.24 -0.94 -3.27
CA ASP A 914 -33.65 -2.28 -3.17
C ASP A 914 -32.50 -2.45 -4.17
N LEU A 915 -32.61 -1.85 -5.37
CA LEU A 915 -31.55 -1.87 -6.38
C LEU A 915 -30.28 -1.17 -5.89
N ILE A 916 -30.37 0.01 -5.28
CA ILE A 916 -29.20 0.73 -4.74
C ILE A 916 -28.52 -0.08 -3.63
N GLU A 917 -29.30 -0.78 -2.80
CA GLU A 917 -28.78 -1.61 -1.72
C GLU A 917 -28.10 -2.90 -2.23
N LEU A 918 -28.70 -3.54 -3.24
CA LEU A 918 -28.27 -4.84 -3.76
C LEU A 918 -27.30 -4.75 -4.93
N LEU A 919 -27.24 -3.62 -5.64
CA LEU A 919 -26.36 -3.39 -6.81
C LEU A 919 -25.57 -2.08 -6.60
N PRO A 920 -24.73 -2.01 -5.56
CA PRO A 920 -23.97 -0.79 -5.25
C PRO A 920 -23.12 -0.35 -6.43
N GLY A 921 -23.19 0.93 -6.77
CA GLY A 921 -22.42 1.54 -7.87
C GLY A 921 -22.99 1.29 -9.27
N LEU A 922 -23.97 0.40 -9.44
CA LEU A 922 -24.56 0.09 -10.75
C LEU A 922 -25.89 0.82 -11.03
N ILE A 923 -26.44 1.49 -10.03
CA ILE A 923 -27.71 2.21 -10.14
C ILE A 923 -27.40 3.70 -10.07
N THR A 924 -27.63 4.38 -11.19
CA THR A 924 -27.48 5.84 -11.33
C THR A 924 -28.79 6.60 -11.06
N ALA A 925 -29.91 5.89 -10.99
CA ALA A 925 -31.22 6.48 -10.72
C ALA A 925 -31.34 6.92 -9.26
N ASN A 926 -31.98 8.08 -9.04
CA ASN A 926 -32.28 8.58 -7.71
C ASN A 926 -33.50 7.87 -7.12
N VAL A 927 -33.55 7.75 -5.79
CA VAL A 927 -34.71 7.17 -5.10
C VAL A 927 -35.89 8.16 -5.21
N PRO A 928 -37.04 7.75 -5.76
CA PRO A 928 -38.22 8.59 -5.81
C PRO A 928 -38.79 8.73 -4.40
N VAL A 929 -38.80 9.97 -3.88
CA VAL A 929 -39.43 10.29 -2.60
C VAL A 929 -40.74 11.00 -2.90
N ASN A 930 -41.80 10.22 -3.10
CA ASN A 930 -43.12 10.70 -3.53
C ASN A 930 -43.93 11.28 -2.35
N ARG A 931 -43.39 12.30 -1.67
CA ARG A 931 -44.08 13.08 -0.64
C ARG A 931 -43.76 14.56 -0.79
N ASP A 932 -44.73 15.41 -0.46
CA ASP A 932 -44.49 16.85 -0.34
C ASP A 932 -43.84 17.17 1.01
N MET A 933 -43.05 18.25 1.06
CA MET A 933 -42.59 18.82 2.32
C MET A 933 -43.79 19.31 3.16
N ASN A 934 -43.81 18.97 4.45
CA ASN A 934 -44.88 19.37 5.36
C ASN A 934 -44.87 20.88 5.59
N LYS A 935 -45.86 21.56 5.02
CA LYS A 935 -46.02 23.03 5.04
C LYS A 935 -47.33 23.49 5.68
N GLY A 936 -47.98 22.61 6.43
CA GLY A 936 -49.25 22.90 7.11
C GLY A 936 -49.13 23.99 8.18
N LYS A 937 -50.28 24.55 8.59
CA LYS A 937 -50.33 25.58 9.65
C LYS A 937 -49.66 25.11 10.95
N MET A 938 -49.93 23.87 11.36
CA MET A 938 -49.32 23.27 12.55
C MET A 938 -47.79 23.14 12.44
N ALA A 939 -47.28 22.74 11.27
CA ALA A 939 -45.83 22.65 11.05
C ALA A 939 -45.16 24.02 11.19
N LYS A 940 -45.79 25.09 10.67
CA LYS A 940 -45.28 26.47 10.82
C LYS A 940 -45.29 26.94 12.27
N GLU A 941 -46.31 26.59 13.04
CA GLU A 941 -46.40 26.89 14.48
C GLU A 941 -45.31 26.16 15.27
N GLN A 942 -45.07 24.88 14.99
CA GLN A 942 -44.00 24.09 15.61
C GLN A 942 -42.61 24.64 15.26
N ILE A 943 -42.37 25.03 14.01
CA ILE A 943 -41.12 25.71 13.62
C ILE A 943 -40.95 27.02 14.38
N ALA A 944 -42.02 27.82 14.53
CA ALA A 944 -41.95 29.07 15.30
C ALA A 944 -41.59 28.82 16.78
N GLU A 945 -42.11 27.76 17.38
CA GLU A 945 -41.79 27.33 18.74
C GLU A 945 -40.32 26.89 18.88
N ILE A 946 -39.81 26.12 17.92
CA ILE A 946 -38.38 25.73 17.86
C ILE A 946 -37.49 26.97 17.79
N VAL A 947 -37.85 27.92 16.92
CA VAL A 947 -37.13 29.19 16.75
C VAL A 947 -37.13 30.02 18.02
N GLN A 948 -38.27 30.11 18.71
CA GLN A 948 -38.36 30.82 19.98
C GLN A 948 -37.51 30.12 21.05
N THR A 949 -37.56 28.79 21.12
CA THR A 949 -36.83 27.99 22.11
C THR A 949 -35.32 28.21 22.04
N TYR A 950 -34.71 28.12 20.85
CA TYR A 950 -33.26 28.33 20.74
C TYR A 950 -32.88 29.82 20.91
N ARG A 951 -33.78 30.74 20.58
CA ARG A 951 -33.56 32.18 20.83
C ARG A 951 -33.62 32.54 22.30
N ASP A 952 -34.53 31.94 23.07
CA ASP A 952 -34.63 32.16 24.50
C ASP A 952 -33.46 31.54 25.25
N LYS A 953 -33.03 30.35 24.82
CA LYS A 953 -31.95 29.60 25.47
C LYS A 953 -30.56 30.15 25.16
N HIS A 954 -30.36 30.65 23.94
CA HIS A 954 -29.04 31.08 23.48
C HIS A 954 -28.94 32.58 23.21
N GLY A 955 -30.04 33.35 23.21
CA GLY A 955 -30.05 34.77 22.85
C GLY A 955 -29.28 35.71 23.79
N PRO A 956 -29.33 37.03 23.53
CA PRO A 956 -28.59 38.02 24.30
C PRO A 956 -28.90 37.95 25.81
N GLY A 957 -27.87 37.85 26.65
CA GLY A 957 -28.02 37.81 28.11
C GLY A 957 -27.99 36.41 28.75
N THR A 958 -27.75 35.35 27.97
CA THR A 958 -27.76 33.95 28.42
C THR A 958 -26.38 33.40 28.84
N GLY A 959 -25.32 34.22 28.78
CA GLY A 959 -23.94 33.81 29.11
C GLY A 959 -23.13 33.31 27.90
N ASP A 960 -23.77 33.08 26.75
CA ASP A 960 -23.09 32.88 25.48
C ASP A 960 -22.59 34.24 24.94
N ALA A 961 -21.33 34.32 24.50
CA ALA A 961 -20.80 35.51 23.85
C ALA A 961 -21.50 35.72 22.50
N ASP A 962 -22.12 36.90 22.32
CA ASP A 962 -22.67 37.46 21.08
C ASP A 962 -24.11 37.10 20.60
N GLY A 963 -24.77 38.15 20.09
CA GLY A 963 -25.80 38.17 19.02
C GLY A 963 -27.14 37.45 19.26
N MET A 964 -28.18 37.80 18.49
CA MET A 964 -29.45 37.07 18.46
C MET A 964 -29.36 35.90 17.45
N PRO A 965 -29.70 34.65 17.80
CA PRO A 965 -29.77 33.57 16.83
C PRO A 965 -30.70 33.88 15.65
N ILE A 966 -30.22 33.62 14.43
CA ILE A 966 -30.88 33.95 13.17
C ILE A 966 -32.01 32.96 12.91
N LYS A 967 -33.17 33.47 12.48
CA LYS A 967 -34.31 32.61 12.15
C LYS A 967 -34.19 32.05 10.73
N PRO A 968 -34.67 30.82 10.49
CA PRO A 968 -34.82 30.26 9.15
C PRO A 968 -35.79 31.08 8.29
N SER A 969 -35.68 30.92 6.98
CA SER A 969 -36.58 31.54 6.01
C SER A 969 -37.52 30.49 5.43
N PHE A 970 -38.84 30.71 5.58
CA PHE A 970 -39.85 29.78 5.10
C PHE A 970 -40.46 30.28 3.79
N GLY A 971 -40.13 29.64 2.67
CA GLY A 971 -40.79 29.86 1.38
C GLY A 971 -42.24 29.36 1.39
N LYS A 972 -43.19 30.19 0.93
CA LYS A 972 -44.63 29.87 0.96
C LYS A 972 -44.97 28.56 0.23
N ASP A 973 -44.20 28.25 -0.81
CA ASP A 973 -44.40 27.10 -1.70
C ASP A 973 -43.35 26.00 -1.47
N GLY A 974 -42.66 26.01 -0.32
CA GLY A 974 -41.58 25.10 0.04
C GLY A 974 -41.75 23.65 -0.48
N LYS A 975 -40.83 23.24 -1.34
CA LYS A 975 -40.71 21.91 -1.97
C LYS A 975 -39.49 21.15 -1.45
N PHE A 976 -38.43 21.87 -1.08
CA PHE A 976 -37.18 21.29 -0.57
C PHE A 976 -36.54 22.18 0.51
N MET A 977 -35.53 21.65 1.20
CA MET A 977 -34.78 22.34 2.26
C MET A 977 -33.36 22.68 1.80
N ILE A 978 -32.85 23.86 2.14
CA ILE A 978 -31.45 24.25 1.99
C ILE A 978 -30.84 24.42 3.38
N ILE A 979 -29.71 23.77 3.63
CA ILE A 979 -28.97 23.87 4.90
C ILE A 979 -27.58 24.44 4.61
N THR A 980 -27.24 25.60 5.17
CA THR A 980 -25.89 26.19 5.09
C THR A 980 -25.05 25.89 6.34
N ASP A 981 -23.72 26.04 6.26
CA ASP A 981 -22.86 25.88 7.45
C ASP A 981 -23.24 26.89 8.56
N ALA A 982 -23.37 28.17 8.21
CA ALA A 982 -23.68 29.26 9.12
C ALA A 982 -24.33 30.43 8.37
N PRO A 983 -25.16 31.26 9.03
CA PRO A 983 -25.57 32.58 8.55
C PRO A 983 -24.39 33.47 8.20
N THR A 984 -24.59 34.34 7.22
CA THR A 984 -23.66 35.41 6.86
C THR A 984 -23.93 36.69 7.66
N GLY A 985 -22.98 37.63 7.70
CA GLY A 985 -23.19 38.94 8.34
C GLY A 985 -24.34 39.75 7.71
N ALA A 986 -24.63 39.55 6.42
CA ALA A 986 -25.78 40.16 5.77
C ALA A 986 -27.12 39.59 6.28
N GLU A 987 -27.17 38.28 6.55
CA GLU A 987 -28.34 37.61 7.14
C GLU A 987 -28.51 37.94 8.62
N GLU A 988 -27.40 38.20 9.32
CA GLU A 988 -27.43 38.75 10.68
C GLU A 988 -28.07 40.15 10.71
N GLY A 989 -27.63 41.06 9.85
CA GLY A 989 -28.23 42.39 9.72
C GLY A 989 -29.72 42.36 9.35
N ALA A 990 -30.15 41.36 8.56
CA ALA A 990 -31.55 41.13 8.21
C ALA A 990 -32.35 40.37 9.29
N GLY A 991 -31.68 39.76 10.27
CA GLY A 991 -32.27 38.93 11.32
C GLY A 991 -32.96 37.66 10.81
N MET A 992 -32.70 37.24 9.56
CA MET A 992 -33.31 36.08 8.89
C MET A 992 -32.38 35.57 7.78
N LEU A 993 -32.36 34.26 7.56
CA LEU A 993 -31.63 33.63 6.45
C LEU A 993 -32.20 34.02 5.07
N SER A 994 -31.44 33.73 4.01
CA SER A 994 -31.79 33.95 2.61
C SER A 994 -31.61 35.42 2.14
N PHE A 995 -30.70 36.17 2.75
CA PHE A 995 -30.34 37.54 2.33
C PHE A 995 -28.84 37.69 2.06
N GLY A 996 -28.46 38.67 1.25
CA GLY A 996 -27.06 38.95 0.91
C GLY A 996 -26.63 38.40 -0.45
N GLN A 997 -25.43 38.83 -0.89
CA GLN A 997 -24.93 38.60 -2.24
C GLN A 997 -24.64 37.12 -2.55
N SER A 998 -24.21 36.34 -1.55
CA SER A 998 -24.00 34.89 -1.67
C SER A 998 -25.29 34.12 -1.95
N VAL A 999 -26.44 34.64 -1.46
CA VAL A 999 -27.75 34.06 -1.72
C VAL A 999 -28.22 34.37 -3.14
N THR A 1000 -27.83 35.53 -3.70
CA THR A 1000 -28.16 35.89 -5.09
C THR A 1000 -27.63 34.84 -6.08
N CYS A 1001 -26.38 34.40 -5.95
CA CYS A 1001 -25.82 33.35 -6.82
C CYS A 1001 -26.62 32.03 -6.77
N VAL A 1002 -27.13 31.68 -5.59
CA VAL A 1002 -27.99 30.50 -5.40
C VAL A 1002 -29.36 30.72 -6.03
N ILE A 1003 -29.96 31.89 -5.86
CA ILE A 1003 -31.25 32.25 -6.47
C ILE A 1003 -31.14 32.29 -7.99
N ASP A 1004 -30.02 32.79 -8.54
CA ASP A 1004 -29.77 32.83 -9.98
C ASP A 1004 -29.68 31.40 -10.55
N ALA A 1005 -28.94 30.52 -9.88
CA ALA A 1005 -28.87 29.10 -10.24
C ALA A 1005 -30.23 28.39 -10.13
N MET A 1006 -31.01 28.68 -9.09
CA MET A 1006 -32.39 28.20 -8.96
C MET A 1006 -33.27 28.69 -10.13
N SER A 1007 -33.17 29.98 -10.46
CA SER A 1007 -33.98 30.62 -11.50
C SER A 1007 -33.66 30.07 -12.88
N ALA A 1008 -32.40 29.71 -13.15
CA ALA A 1008 -31.98 29.06 -14.38
C ALA A 1008 -32.72 27.73 -14.66
N HIS A 1009 -33.21 27.08 -13.60
CA HIS A 1009 -33.98 25.83 -13.68
C HIS A 1009 -35.45 25.99 -13.28
N GLY A 1010 -35.98 27.22 -13.26
CA GLY A 1010 -37.40 27.50 -13.00
C GLY A 1010 -37.83 27.39 -11.52
N LEU A 1011 -36.87 27.38 -10.59
CA LEU A 1011 -37.13 27.42 -9.15
C LEU A 1011 -37.09 28.86 -8.64
N ALA A 1012 -37.97 29.18 -7.69
CA ALA A 1012 -38.01 30.47 -7.02
C ALA A 1012 -37.50 30.36 -5.58
N ARG A 1013 -37.02 31.48 -5.01
CA ARG A 1013 -36.66 31.57 -3.58
C ARG A 1013 -37.77 31.07 -2.64
N LEU A 1014 -39.04 31.20 -3.04
CA LEU A 1014 -40.20 30.77 -2.26
C LEU A 1014 -40.46 29.24 -2.31
N ASP A 1015 -39.76 28.49 -3.15
CA ASP A 1015 -39.85 27.03 -3.26
C ASP A 1015 -39.01 26.29 -2.21
N CYS A 1016 -38.32 26.98 -1.31
CA CYS A 1016 -37.45 26.31 -0.34
C CYS A 1016 -37.54 26.86 1.07
N TYR A 1017 -37.19 26.00 2.03
CA TYR A 1017 -36.96 26.35 3.42
C TYR A 1017 -35.46 26.51 3.67
N TRP A 1018 -35.03 27.70 4.06
CA TRP A 1018 -33.63 28.01 4.34
C TRP A 1018 -33.34 27.89 5.82
N THR A 1019 -32.37 27.05 6.16
CA THR A 1019 -31.85 26.90 7.51
C THR A 1019 -30.33 26.72 7.48
N SER A 1020 -29.73 26.55 8.65
CA SER A 1020 -28.29 26.41 8.81
C SER A 1020 -27.95 25.41 9.91
N LEU A 1021 -26.74 24.85 9.83
CA LEU A 1021 -26.20 23.90 10.80
C LEU A 1021 -25.97 24.58 12.16
N ILE A 1022 -25.37 25.77 12.16
CA ILE A 1022 -25.35 26.66 13.32
C ILE A 1022 -26.27 27.86 13.08
N LYS A 1023 -26.97 28.33 14.10
CA LYS A 1023 -27.99 29.40 13.95
C LYS A 1023 -27.42 30.82 14.08
N ARG A 1024 -26.11 30.98 13.94
CA ARG A 1024 -25.37 32.25 14.11
C ARG A 1024 -24.22 32.38 13.11
N PRO A 1025 -23.79 33.60 12.77
CA PRO A 1025 -22.55 33.78 12.03
C PRO A 1025 -21.38 33.10 12.73
N LYS A 1026 -20.47 32.55 11.93
CA LYS A 1026 -19.26 31.89 12.43
C LYS A 1026 -18.39 32.88 13.21
N ALA A 1027 -17.97 32.51 14.42
CA ALA A 1027 -17.04 33.31 15.22
C ALA A 1027 -15.63 33.35 14.61
N ASP A 1028 -15.20 32.24 14.01
CA ASP A 1028 -13.89 32.06 13.39
C ASP A 1028 -13.99 31.70 11.89
N LYS A 1029 -12.83 31.48 11.24
CA LYS A 1029 -12.79 31.07 9.82
C LYS A 1029 -13.60 29.79 9.53
N GLN A 1030 -13.71 28.89 10.50
CA GLN A 1030 -14.46 27.63 10.44
C GLN A 1030 -15.45 27.51 11.61
N VAL A 1031 -16.52 26.72 11.40
CA VAL A 1031 -17.50 26.38 12.45
C VAL A 1031 -16.90 25.31 13.36
N SER A 1032 -16.98 25.53 14.67
CA SER A 1032 -16.48 24.59 15.71
C SER A 1032 -17.46 23.44 15.99
N ASN A 1033 -16.94 22.32 16.50
CA ASN A 1033 -17.77 21.18 16.90
C ASN A 1033 -18.71 21.52 18.08
N GLU A 1034 -18.30 22.44 18.96
CA GLU A 1034 -19.11 22.92 20.08
C GLU A 1034 -20.33 23.71 19.58
N GLU A 1035 -20.14 24.63 18.62
CA GLU A 1035 -21.25 25.37 18.00
C GLU A 1035 -22.24 24.41 17.29
N ILE A 1036 -21.72 23.39 16.58
CA ILE A 1036 -22.56 22.37 15.95
C ILE A 1036 -23.33 21.57 17.01
N ALA A 1037 -22.67 21.19 18.11
CA ALA A 1037 -23.30 20.44 19.19
C ALA A 1037 -24.44 21.22 19.86
N THR A 1038 -24.32 22.54 19.96
CA THR A 1038 -25.36 23.43 20.49
C THR A 1038 -26.60 23.46 19.62
N TYR A 1039 -26.45 23.54 18.29
CA TYR A 1039 -27.58 23.77 17.38
C TYR A 1039 -28.14 22.54 16.66
N ARG A 1040 -27.43 21.40 16.66
CA ARG A 1040 -27.82 20.17 15.95
C ARG A 1040 -29.21 19.65 16.30
N GLU A 1041 -29.63 19.76 17.57
CA GLU A 1041 -30.93 19.22 18.01
C GLU A 1041 -32.09 20.02 17.42
N TYR A 1042 -31.93 21.35 17.29
CA TYR A 1042 -32.93 22.21 16.68
C TYR A 1042 -33.07 21.92 15.19
N LEU A 1043 -31.95 21.74 14.48
CA LEU A 1043 -31.99 21.33 13.07
C LEU A 1043 -32.68 19.96 12.87
N ALA A 1044 -32.40 18.99 13.74
CA ALA A 1044 -33.06 17.70 13.69
C ALA A 1044 -34.59 17.81 13.93
N GLN A 1045 -35.02 18.69 14.83
CA GLN A 1045 -36.44 18.99 15.06
C GLN A 1045 -37.08 19.66 13.83
N GLU A 1046 -36.41 20.64 13.21
CA GLU A 1046 -36.87 21.29 11.98
C GLU A 1046 -37.09 20.26 10.85
N ILE A 1047 -36.13 19.36 10.63
CA ILE A 1047 -36.23 18.29 9.62
C ILE A 1047 -37.38 17.33 9.94
N LYS A 1048 -37.55 16.96 11.22
CA LYS A 1048 -38.64 16.08 11.65
C LYS A 1048 -40.02 16.70 11.45
N VAL A 1049 -40.15 18.01 11.65
CA VAL A 1049 -41.43 18.72 11.45
C VAL A 1049 -41.76 18.87 9.97
N LEU A 1050 -40.76 19.20 9.14
CA LEU A 1050 -40.94 19.54 7.73
C LEU A 1050 -40.90 18.31 6.80
N GLU A 1051 -40.30 17.20 7.24
CA GLU A 1051 -40.16 15.96 6.47
C GLU A 1051 -39.74 16.18 4.99
N PRO A 1052 -38.71 17.00 4.71
CA PRO A 1052 -38.38 17.41 3.36
C PRO A 1052 -38.04 16.17 2.49
N PRO A 1053 -38.55 16.10 1.24
CA PRO A 1053 -38.18 15.02 0.32
C PRO A 1053 -36.75 15.21 -0.24
N ILE A 1054 -36.29 16.46 -0.30
CA ILE A 1054 -34.98 16.86 -0.83
C ILE A 1054 -34.32 17.83 0.15
N ILE A 1055 -33.05 17.61 0.47
CA ILE A 1055 -32.22 18.48 1.32
C ILE A 1055 -30.93 18.84 0.57
N VAL A 1056 -30.71 20.12 0.33
CA VAL A 1056 -29.50 20.64 -0.31
C VAL A 1056 -28.49 21.04 0.76
N LEU A 1057 -27.31 20.42 0.74
CA LEU A 1057 -26.25 20.60 1.75
C LEU A 1057 -25.22 21.62 1.24
N MET A 1058 -25.25 22.84 1.78
CA MET A 1058 -24.49 23.99 1.30
C MET A 1058 -23.37 24.37 2.27
N GLY A 1059 -22.29 23.61 2.25
CA GLY A 1059 -21.11 23.87 3.07
C GLY A 1059 -20.41 22.60 3.55
N ALA A 1060 -19.11 22.71 3.82
CA ALA A 1060 -18.27 21.54 4.08
C ALA A 1060 -18.64 20.87 5.40
N GLN A 1061 -19.04 21.63 6.43
CA GLN A 1061 -19.41 21.08 7.73
C GLN A 1061 -20.80 20.45 7.69
N THR A 1062 -21.72 21.07 6.96
CA THR A 1062 -23.07 20.54 6.70
C THR A 1062 -22.98 19.21 5.97
N ILE A 1063 -22.18 19.12 4.91
CA ILE A 1063 -21.98 17.85 4.19
C ILE A 1063 -21.42 16.78 5.12
N ARG A 1064 -20.40 17.09 5.93
CA ARG A 1064 -19.80 16.13 6.88
C ARG A 1064 -20.74 15.74 8.02
N HIS A 1065 -21.69 16.61 8.40
CA HIS A 1065 -22.69 16.30 9.41
C HIS A 1065 -23.64 15.20 8.92
N PHE A 1066 -24.17 15.32 7.70
CA PHE A 1066 -25.10 14.35 7.13
C PHE A 1066 -24.42 13.16 6.43
N ILE A 1067 -23.18 13.34 5.97
CA ILE A 1067 -22.37 12.34 5.27
C ILE A 1067 -20.99 12.28 5.94
N PRO A 1068 -20.87 11.61 7.12
CA PRO A 1068 -19.63 11.61 7.92
C PRO A 1068 -18.39 11.04 7.23
N ASP A 1069 -18.59 10.20 6.20
CA ASP A 1069 -17.52 9.59 5.42
C ASP A 1069 -17.19 10.35 4.13
N PHE A 1070 -17.78 11.54 3.91
CA PHE A 1070 -17.48 12.37 2.74
C PHE A 1070 -16.00 12.78 2.71
N LYS A 1071 -15.33 12.52 1.58
CA LYS A 1071 -13.93 12.88 1.30
C LYS A 1071 -13.86 13.76 0.05
N GLY A 1072 -12.96 14.73 0.06
CA GLY A 1072 -12.74 15.65 -1.07
C GLY A 1072 -13.32 17.05 -0.85
N LYS A 1073 -13.27 17.88 -1.89
CA LYS A 1073 -13.84 19.24 -1.86
C LYS A 1073 -15.33 19.19 -2.22
N ALA A 1074 -16.15 19.98 -1.54
CA ALA A 1074 -17.59 20.03 -1.76
C ALA A 1074 -17.95 20.36 -3.23
N SER A 1075 -17.24 21.33 -3.82
CA SER A 1075 -17.44 21.74 -5.22
C SER A 1075 -17.12 20.65 -6.26
N GLU A 1076 -16.27 19.68 -5.94
CA GLU A 1076 -15.99 18.53 -6.83
C GLU A 1076 -17.13 17.50 -6.84
N ALA A 1077 -18.02 17.57 -5.85
CA ALA A 1077 -19.18 16.69 -5.70
C ALA A 1077 -20.51 17.44 -5.87
N ALA A 1078 -20.49 18.67 -6.40
CA ALA A 1078 -21.67 19.46 -6.66
C ALA A 1078 -22.71 18.68 -7.49
N GLY A 1079 -23.98 18.73 -7.09
CA GLY A 1079 -25.09 18.03 -7.73
C GLY A 1079 -25.18 16.54 -7.42
N LYS A 1080 -24.19 15.94 -6.74
CA LYS A 1080 -24.28 14.53 -6.36
C LYS A 1080 -25.41 14.30 -5.37
N VAL A 1081 -26.28 13.35 -5.70
CA VAL A 1081 -27.42 12.94 -4.86
C VAL A 1081 -27.05 11.72 -4.01
N VAL A 1082 -27.39 11.76 -2.73
CA VAL A 1082 -27.23 10.65 -1.78
C VAL A 1082 -28.56 10.44 -1.05
N TYR A 1083 -29.19 9.29 -1.22
CA TYR A 1083 -30.40 8.97 -0.47
C TYR A 1083 -30.08 8.62 0.99
N SER A 1084 -30.69 9.33 1.94
CA SER A 1084 -30.60 9.05 3.37
C SER A 1084 -31.76 8.15 3.80
N LYS A 1085 -31.43 6.92 4.23
CA LYS A 1085 -32.43 5.97 4.77
C LYS A 1085 -33.03 6.43 6.09
N GLU A 1086 -32.26 7.15 6.90
CA GLU A 1086 -32.68 7.64 8.22
C GLU A 1086 -33.69 8.78 8.09
N LEU A 1087 -33.45 9.70 7.15
CA LEU A 1087 -34.34 10.84 6.89
C LEU A 1087 -35.42 10.54 5.85
N ASP A 1088 -35.26 9.43 5.12
CA ASP A 1088 -36.05 9.09 3.95
C ASP A 1088 -36.12 10.26 2.96
N ALA A 1089 -34.96 10.83 2.62
CA ALA A 1089 -34.82 12.05 1.81
C ALA A 1089 -33.59 11.99 0.90
N ASN A 1090 -33.64 12.66 -0.24
CA ASN A 1090 -32.49 12.82 -1.12
C ASN A 1090 -31.63 14.01 -0.68
N LEU A 1091 -30.37 13.73 -0.34
CA LEU A 1091 -29.37 14.74 0.01
C LEU A 1091 -28.62 15.16 -1.25
N VAL A 1092 -28.79 16.41 -1.67
CA VAL A 1092 -28.05 16.99 -2.81
C VAL A 1092 -26.82 17.72 -2.28
N ILE A 1093 -25.64 17.30 -2.72
CA ILE A 1093 -24.38 17.91 -2.30
C ILE A 1093 -24.20 19.22 -3.08
N GLY A 1094 -24.16 20.34 -2.36
CA GLY A 1094 -23.77 21.64 -2.89
C GLY A 1094 -22.37 22.03 -2.40
N PHE A 1095 -22.10 23.33 -2.35
CA PHE A 1095 -20.86 23.89 -1.81
C PHE A 1095 -21.12 25.30 -1.28
N ASN A 1096 -20.13 25.93 -0.66
CA ASN A 1096 -20.31 27.27 -0.11
C ASN A 1096 -20.46 28.29 -1.27
N PRO A 1097 -21.59 29.02 -1.39
CA PRO A 1097 -21.79 29.99 -2.47
C PRO A 1097 -20.75 31.11 -2.51
N GLY A 1098 -20.11 31.42 -1.36
CA GLY A 1098 -19.02 32.39 -1.30
C GLY A 1098 -17.81 32.01 -2.16
N GLU A 1099 -17.64 30.73 -2.53
CA GLU A 1099 -16.59 30.31 -3.46
C GLU A 1099 -16.79 30.89 -4.87
N ILE A 1100 -18.03 31.18 -5.28
CA ILE A 1100 -18.35 31.72 -6.62
C ILE A 1100 -17.86 33.16 -6.73
N TYR A 1101 -17.83 33.91 -5.63
CA TYR A 1101 -17.29 35.26 -5.62
C TYR A 1101 -15.82 35.32 -6.03
N PHE A 1102 -15.02 34.34 -5.59
CA PHE A 1102 -13.59 34.24 -5.92
C PHE A 1102 -13.32 33.48 -7.23
N SER A 1103 -14.31 32.70 -7.70
CA SER A 1103 -14.23 31.84 -8.88
C SER A 1103 -15.58 31.84 -9.61
N PRO A 1104 -15.90 32.90 -10.38
CA PRO A 1104 -17.21 33.05 -11.03
C PRO A 1104 -17.61 31.87 -11.93
N GLU A 1105 -16.63 31.16 -12.49
CA GLU A 1105 -16.84 29.95 -13.30
C GLU A 1105 -17.54 28.81 -12.54
N LYS A 1106 -17.50 28.83 -11.19
CA LYS A 1106 -18.22 27.85 -10.35
C LYS A 1106 -19.73 28.04 -10.35
N GLN A 1107 -20.25 29.13 -10.92
CA GLN A 1107 -21.70 29.31 -11.07
C GLN A 1107 -22.33 28.12 -11.83
N VAL A 1108 -21.64 27.58 -12.83
CA VAL A 1108 -22.09 26.40 -13.59
C VAL A 1108 -22.27 25.18 -12.68
N LEU A 1109 -21.38 24.99 -11.69
CA LEU A 1109 -21.50 23.89 -10.72
C LEU A 1109 -22.69 24.11 -9.78
N MET A 1110 -23.03 25.36 -9.46
CA MET A 1110 -24.22 25.68 -8.67
C MET A 1110 -25.50 25.42 -9.47
N GLU A 1111 -25.50 25.71 -10.76
CA GLU A 1111 -26.59 25.33 -11.67
C GLU A 1111 -26.77 23.79 -11.70
N GLU A 1112 -25.67 23.02 -11.79
CA GLU A 1112 -25.73 21.54 -11.70
C GLU A 1112 -26.37 21.03 -10.39
N VAL A 1113 -26.14 21.72 -9.26
CA VAL A 1113 -26.81 21.41 -7.98
C VAL A 1113 -28.32 21.53 -8.12
N PHE A 1114 -28.82 22.63 -8.69
CA PHE A 1114 -30.26 22.88 -8.79
C PHE A 1114 -30.92 22.17 -9.97
N GLN A 1115 -30.18 21.81 -11.02
CA GLN A 1115 -30.64 20.82 -11.99
C GLN A 1115 -30.92 19.49 -11.29
N SER A 1116 -30.03 19.05 -10.41
CA SER A 1116 -30.22 17.79 -9.65
C SER A 1116 -31.42 17.87 -8.70
N VAL A 1117 -31.69 19.05 -8.11
CA VAL A 1117 -32.91 19.28 -7.32
C VAL A 1117 -34.15 19.19 -8.21
N MET A 1118 -34.13 19.80 -9.40
CA MET A 1118 -35.24 19.74 -10.34
C MET A 1118 -35.53 18.32 -10.83
N ASP A 1119 -34.48 17.54 -11.11
CA ASP A 1119 -34.61 16.13 -11.52
C ASP A 1119 -35.24 15.24 -10.43
N LEU A 1120 -35.22 15.69 -9.18
CA LEU A 1120 -35.80 14.99 -8.02
C LEU A 1120 -37.22 15.45 -7.68
N LEU A 1121 -37.65 16.62 -8.17
CA LEU A 1121 -39.00 17.12 -7.92
C LEU A 1121 -40.01 16.38 -8.81
N PRO A 1122 -41.21 16.06 -8.29
CA PRO A 1122 -42.22 15.28 -8.99
C PRO A 1122 -42.93 16.02 -10.14
#